data_AF-A0A5D2SEC1-F1
#
_entry.id   AF-A0A5D2SEC1-F1
#
_cell.length_a   1.000
_cell.length_b   1.000
_cell.length_c   1.000
_cell.angle_alpha   90.00
_cell.angle_beta   90.00
_cell.angle_gamma   90.00
#
_symmetry.space_group_name_H-M   'P 1'
#
loop_
_entity.id
_entity.type
_entity.pdbx_description
1 polymer ?
#
loop_
_entity_poly.entity_id
_entity_poly.type
_entity_poly.pdbx_seq_one_letter_code
_entity_poly.pdbx_strand_id
1 'polypeptide(L)'
;MEATEQLMCQPSDSFNPLITTSFQVSCILVISHIFHLVLKPLGQPGPFAQLLAGVVLGPSLLSRIQRVKDFFIQASAAKYYQFFSFVCRMLFMFSIGLETDVPYLRRNIRVVSIVAGGGSILACLFGGPFFWLLIKVFNVTKERFAFYLLTLTVLANSASPIVIRMIAETKFDTADLGRMAIYSSLVNEMSCVTIVSTLKAFSSSGRFGGAILITLVTVAVIFVNKYLSYFFNKRNQNNRFVSNKEIFVIMFLLTCLALYAEWVGYTAIFCCFLVGLMFPREGKTARTLLHKLTYSVNTFILPVYFGYTGFQLDISNIFNKLTLALTVLMILVSVGTRIVGTLAACHYLMIPWNESVILSLLLCLKGNYDLILINTNPNPNMVWAADLHDFLLTVVVLNTLIIGPVAAILLNREESSAQYPTILEILNPESELRILASVYVPRHVSGHVSLISALGGCPTAPIKPYMVHLVELPKKRKSKLMYHQLEDGDQYSDEEEYGGNDVLEINDALDTFISETKILVHQSKIVASFLTINEDVCNGAEDLRVCIIFLPFHKHQRIDGKMENSMEEIRAINQKVLRHAPCSVGIFVDRGQTGFQQPHGSQCVQNIAILFFGGPDDREALACSKRILMHSKVNLTVIRFLHKTTASRSSNSWINDASQKDEEVIMAISNIGTENEIDNAFVETFYNRYVAQGRAGFVEKYLSSGQETVAVLREIADSYSLFIVGKGGRGTCPLTSGMSDWEECPELGLVGDLLASSELDISGSILVIQRHRHSEAEGGFLDD
;
A
#
# COMPACT_ATOMS: atom_id res chain seq x y z
N MET A 1 46.83 -22.98 -19.55
CA MET A 1 46.21 -23.32 -18.25
C MET A 1 46.77 -22.42 -17.14
N GLU A 2 48.09 -22.23 -17.03
CA GLU A 2 48.67 -21.31 -16.02
C GLU A 2 48.29 -19.83 -16.19
N ALA A 3 48.13 -19.34 -17.43
CA ALA A 3 47.71 -17.95 -17.68
C ALA A 3 46.24 -17.66 -17.32
N THR A 4 45.37 -18.68 -17.33
CA THR A 4 43.97 -18.57 -16.91
C THR A 4 43.81 -18.72 -15.39
N GLU A 5 44.70 -19.46 -14.72
CA GLU A 5 44.79 -19.54 -13.26
C GLU A 5 45.19 -18.19 -12.64
N GLN A 6 46.17 -17.50 -13.23
CA GLN A 6 46.63 -16.18 -12.76
C GLN A 6 45.60 -15.05 -12.97
N LEU A 7 44.63 -15.23 -13.87
CA LEU A 7 43.57 -14.23 -14.10
C LEU A 7 42.42 -14.35 -13.08
N MET A 8 42.27 -15.52 -12.44
CA MET A 8 41.17 -15.85 -11.54
C MET A 8 41.58 -15.92 -10.06
N CYS A 9 42.86 -16.22 -9.76
CA CYS A 9 43.40 -16.22 -8.40
C CYS A 9 44.67 -15.37 -8.35
N GLN A 10 44.68 -14.33 -7.50
CA GLN A 10 45.93 -13.68 -7.13
C GLN A 10 46.77 -14.65 -6.27
N PRO A 11 48.11 -14.60 -6.30
CA PRO A 11 48.97 -15.52 -5.53
C PRO A 11 48.81 -15.40 -4.00
N SER A 12 48.05 -14.43 -3.50
CA SER A 12 47.66 -14.26 -2.09
C SER A 12 46.35 -14.94 -1.70
N ASP A 13 45.60 -15.50 -2.66
CA ASP A 13 44.23 -15.96 -2.49
C ASP A 13 44.16 -17.49 -2.44
N SER A 14 43.68 -18.05 -1.32
CA SER A 14 43.59 -19.49 -1.07
C SER A 14 42.48 -20.19 -1.87
N PHE A 15 41.46 -19.44 -2.30
CA PHE A 15 40.31 -19.91 -3.08
C PHE A 15 39.89 -18.88 -4.13
N ASN A 16 39.11 -19.34 -5.13
CA ASN A 16 38.52 -18.47 -6.15
C ASN A 16 37.56 -17.46 -5.49
N PRO A 17 37.77 -16.14 -5.67
CA PRO A 17 36.97 -15.10 -5.02
C PRO A 17 35.48 -15.14 -5.39
N LEU A 18 35.14 -15.71 -6.55
CA LEU A 18 33.74 -15.88 -6.97
C LEU A 18 33.04 -16.99 -6.17
N ILE A 19 33.77 -18.04 -5.79
CA ILE A 19 33.23 -19.13 -4.96
C ILE A 19 33.06 -18.63 -3.52
N THR A 20 34.04 -17.90 -2.98
CA THR A 20 33.97 -17.38 -1.62
C THR A 20 32.83 -16.36 -1.47
N THR A 21 32.70 -15.42 -2.41
CA THR A 21 31.57 -14.46 -2.43
C THR A 21 30.21 -15.15 -2.55
N SER A 22 30.07 -16.13 -3.44
CA SER A 22 28.81 -16.89 -3.58
C SER A 22 28.45 -17.65 -2.30
N PHE A 23 29.45 -18.25 -1.64
CA PHE A 23 29.25 -18.96 -0.37
C PHE A 23 28.84 -18.02 0.76
N GLN A 24 29.48 -16.87 0.86
CA GLN A 24 29.16 -15.86 1.85
C GLN A 24 27.75 -15.27 1.65
N VAL A 25 27.36 -14.94 0.41
CA VAL A 25 25.99 -14.52 0.08
C VAL A 25 25.00 -15.59 0.49
N SER A 26 25.28 -16.86 0.19
CA SER A 26 24.43 -17.99 0.59
C SER A 26 24.30 -18.10 2.12
N CYS A 27 25.39 -17.92 2.86
CA CYS A 27 25.37 -17.91 4.32
C CYS A 27 24.56 -16.74 4.88
N ILE A 28 24.73 -15.54 4.33
CA ILE A 28 23.95 -14.34 4.70
C ILE A 28 22.46 -14.62 4.51
N LEU A 29 22.06 -15.20 3.38
CA LEU A 29 20.66 -15.54 3.10
C LEU A 29 20.09 -16.54 4.11
N VAL A 30 20.79 -17.65 4.35
CA VAL A 30 20.32 -18.71 5.27
C VAL A 30 20.20 -18.17 6.69
N ILE A 31 21.22 -17.48 7.18
CA ILE A 31 21.23 -16.95 8.56
C ILE A 31 20.20 -15.81 8.70
N SER A 32 20.04 -14.98 7.68
CA SER A 32 18.98 -13.98 7.61
C SER A 32 17.59 -14.60 7.75
N HIS A 33 17.29 -15.67 7.00
CA HIS A 33 16.00 -16.35 7.10
C HIS A 33 15.79 -16.99 8.48
N ILE A 34 16.82 -17.59 9.07
CA ILE A 34 16.75 -18.14 10.43
C ILE A 34 16.44 -17.03 11.44
N PHE A 35 17.17 -15.91 11.38
CA PHE A 35 16.89 -14.77 12.27
C PHE A 35 15.50 -14.19 12.03
N HIS A 36 15.06 -14.10 10.78
CA HIS A 36 13.72 -13.62 10.48
C HIS A 36 12.64 -14.54 11.08
N LEU A 37 12.80 -15.86 11.01
CA LEU A 37 11.87 -16.81 11.64
C LEU A 37 11.82 -16.67 13.16
N VAL A 38 12.96 -16.38 13.80
CA VAL A 38 13.04 -16.21 15.26
C VAL A 38 12.54 -14.84 15.72
N LEU A 39 12.79 -13.79 14.95
CA LEU A 39 12.48 -12.41 15.30
C LEU A 39 11.07 -11.98 14.88
N LYS A 40 10.49 -12.63 13.86
CA LYS A 40 9.09 -12.40 13.43
C LYS A 40 8.06 -12.53 14.56
N PRO A 41 8.07 -13.58 15.41
CA PRO A 41 7.10 -13.67 16.53
C PRO A 41 7.33 -12.59 17.60
N LEU A 42 8.49 -11.95 17.63
CA LEU A 42 8.80 -10.83 18.54
C LEU A 42 8.36 -9.46 17.95
N GLY A 43 7.67 -9.45 16.81
CA GLY A 43 7.23 -8.24 16.13
C GLY A 43 8.36 -7.43 15.50
N GLN A 44 9.53 -8.04 15.29
CA GLN A 44 10.70 -7.36 14.72
C GLN A 44 10.74 -7.50 13.19
N PRO A 45 11.03 -6.42 12.46
CA PRO A 45 10.99 -6.41 11.00
C PRO A 45 12.21 -7.16 10.40
N GLY A 46 12.03 -7.73 9.22
CA GLY A 46 13.01 -8.40 8.37
C GLY A 46 14.31 -7.63 8.13
N PRO A 47 14.32 -6.32 7.80
CA PRO A 47 15.56 -5.55 7.69
C PRO A 47 16.45 -5.63 8.92
N PHE A 48 15.86 -5.64 10.12
CA PHE A 48 16.61 -5.76 11.37
C PHE A 48 17.23 -7.16 11.51
N ALA A 49 16.45 -8.21 11.23
CA ALA A 49 16.95 -9.59 11.21
C ALA A 49 18.09 -9.80 10.20
N GLN A 50 17.96 -9.21 9.01
CA GLN A 50 18.94 -9.26 7.93
C GLN A 50 20.22 -8.49 8.30
N LEU A 51 20.09 -7.30 8.89
CA LEU A 51 21.23 -6.52 9.37
C LEU A 51 21.99 -7.28 10.48
N LEU A 52 21.25 -7.87 11.44
CA LEU A 52 21.83 -8.67 12.54
C LEU A 52 22.55 -9.91 12.01
N ALA A 53 22.00 -10.59 11.00
CA ALA A 53 22.66 -11.70 10.31
C ALA A 53 24.03 -11.29 9.76
N GLY A 54 24.09 -10.11 9.13
CA GLY A 54 25.33 -9.50 8.66
C GLY A 54 26.33 -9.27 9.79
N VAL A 55 25.90 -8.64 10.89
CA VAL A 55 26.75 -8.34 12.05
C VAL A 55 27.33 -9.62 12.68
N VAL A 56 26.52 -10.68 12.76
CA VAL A 56 26.95 -11.99 13.28
C VAL A 56 28.02 -12.60 12.38
N LEU A 57 27.84 -12.54 11.07
CA LEU A 57 28.81 -13.05 10.09
C LEU A 57 30.04 -12.17 9.90
N GLY A 58 29.95 -10.90 10.28
CA GLY A 58 31.01 -9.91 10.13
C GLY A 58 32.25 -10.17 11.01
N PRO A 59 33.29 -9.35 10.84
CA PRO A 59 34.53 -9.39 11.65
C PRO A 59 34.27 -9.22 13.16
N SER A 60 33.13 -8.63 13.52
CA SER A 60 32.72 -8.40 14.90
C SER A 60 32.49 -9.67 15.73
N LEU A 61 32.03 -10.78 15.13
CA LEU A 61 31.60 -12.00 15.85
C LEU A 61 32.20 -13.29 15.27
N LEU A 62 31.55 -13.95 14.29
CA LEU A 62 31.93 -15.30 13.83
C LEU A 62 33.33 -15.31 13.19
N SER A 63 33.67 -14.22 12.50
CA SER A 63 34.95 -14.05 11.82
C SER A 63 36.10 -13.64 12.76
N ARG A 64 35.90 -13.72 14.09
CA ARG A 64 37.02 -13.74 15.06
C ARG A 64 37.79 -15.06 15.04
N ILE A 65 37.16 -16.14 14.58
CA ILE A 65 37.83 -17.43 14.44
C ILE A 65 38.75 -17.35 13.22
N GLN A 66 40.07 -17.45 13.43
CA GLN A 66 41.08 -17.25 12.37
C GLN A 66 40.79 -18.09 11.11
N ARG A 67 40.39 -19.37 11.26
CA ARG A 67 40.03 -20.24 10.13
C ARG A 67 38.80 -19.77 9.35
N VAL A 68 37.84 -19.15 10.02
CA VAL A 68 36.66 -18.56 9.39
C VAL A 68 37.07 -17.26 8.69
N LYS A 69 37.89 -16.43 9.34
CA LYS A 69 38.40 -15.19 8.75
C LYS A 69 39.19 -15.43 7.45
N ASP A 70 40.09 -16.40 7.46
CA ASP A 70 40.96 -16.71 6.31
C ASP A 70 40.18 -17.31 5.12
N PHE A 71 39.04 -17.94 5.37
CA PHE A 71 38.15 -18.49 4.34
C PHE A 71 37.08 -17.48 3.87
N PHE A 72 36.60 -16.64 4.78
CA PHE A 72 35.43 -15.77 4.57
C PHE A 72 35.86 -14.33 4.22
N ILE A 73 36.82 -13.72 4.92
CA ILE A 73 37.22 -12.32 4.68
C ILE A 73 38.44 -12.28 3.76
N GLN A 74 38.18 -12.37 2.46
CA GLN A 74 39.20 -12.23 1.42
C GLN A 74 39.16 -10.80 0.84
N ALA A 75 40.31 -10.14 0.73
CA ALA A 75 40.37 -8.75 0.24
C ALA A 75 39.85 -8.60 -1.21
N SER A 76 40.01 -9.64 -2.03
CA SER A 76 39.48 -9.70 -3.39
C SER A 76 37.95 -9.78 -3.45
N ALA A 77 37.32 -10.47 -2.49
CA ALA A 77 35.87 -10.61 -2.38
C ALA A 77 35.14 -9.26 -2.20
N ALA A 78 35.74 -8.31 -1.47
CA ALA A 78 35.16 -7.00 -1.18
C ALA A 78 34.80 -6.20 -2.46
N LYS A 79 35.62 -6.30 -3.52
CA LYS A 79 35.36 -5.62 -4.81
C LYS A 79 34.14 -6.21 -5.53
N TYR A 80 33.95 -7.52 -5.46
CA TYR A 80 32.78 -8.18 -6.05
C TYR A 80 31.50 -7.80 -5.30
N TYR A 81 31.54 -7.67 -3.98
CA TYR A 81 30.40 -7.17 -3.21
C TYR A 81 30.04 -5.74 -3.54
N GLN A 82 31.02 -4.87 -3.76
CA GLN A 82 30.74 -3.50 -4.15
C GLN A 82 29.96 -3.45 -5.47
N PHE A 83 30.32 -4.30 -6.43
CA PHE A 83 29.59 -4.45 -7.68
C PHE A 83 28.19 -5.07 -7.48
N PHE A 84 28.06 -6.11 -6.66
CA PHE A 84 26.77 -6.73 -6.38
C PHE A 84 25.82 -5.75 -5.65
N SER A 85 26.31 -5.06 -4.62
CA SER A 85 25.58 -4.02 -3.90
C SER A 85 25.15 -2.87 -4.81
N PHE A 86 26.00 -2.50 -5.79
CA PHE A 86 25.64 -1.54 -6.82
C PHE A 86 24.42 -2.00 -7.63
N VAL A 87 24.42 -3.24 -8.14
CA VAL A 87 23.28 -3.81 -8.89
C VAL A 87 22.03 -3.93 -8.01
N CYS A 88 22.17 -4.39 -6.76
CA CYS A 88 21.06 -4.48 -5.81
C CYS A 88 20.39 -3.14 -5.57
N ARG A 89 21.19 -2.11 -5.28
CA ARG A 89 20.72 -0.74 -5.01
C ARG A 89 20.02 -0.13 -6.21
N MET A 90 20.57 -0.39 -7.40
CA MET A 90 20.00 0.04 -8.67
C MET A 90 18.59 -0.50 -8.89
N LEU A 91 18.43 -1.81 -8.77
CA LEU A 91 17.13 -2.49 -8.92
C LEU A 91 16.15 -2.05 -7.84
N PHE A 92 16.62 -1.92 -6.60
CA PHE A 92 15.79 -1.54 -5.47
C PHE A 92 15.26 -0.09 -5.60
N MET A 93 16.12 0.87 -5.92
CA MET A 93 15.71 2.28 -6.08
C MET A 93 14.79 2.48 -7.28
N PHE A 94 14.98 1.70 -8.34
CA PHE A 94 14.06 1.67 -9.46
C PHE A 94 12.69 1.09 -9.07
N SER A 95 12.66 -0.02 -8.33
CA SER A 95 11.44 -0.64 -7.80
C SER A 95 10.65 0.34 -6.92
N ILE A 96 11.33 1.05 -6.00
CA ILE A 96 10.69 2.08 -5.18
C ILE A 96 10.09 3.18 -6.05
N GLY A 97 10.82 3.65 -7.08
CA GLY A 97 10.30 4.65 -8.01
C GLY A 97 9.02 4.17 -8.70
N LEU A 98 8.96 2.90 -9.08
CA LEU A 98 7.78 2.27 -9.69
C LEU A 98 6.59 2.16 -8.73
N GLU A 99 6.84 1.81 -7.46
CA GLU A 99 5.82 1.60 -6.41
C GLU A 99 5.30 2.91 -5.79
N THR A 100 6.07 4.00 -5.85
CA THR A 100 5.72 5.31 -5.25
C THR A 100 4.36 5.81 -5.76
N ASP A 101 3.45 6.31 -4.92
CA ASP A 101 2.20 6.96 -5.34
C ASP A 101 2.43 8.47 -5.65
N VAL A 102 2.62 8.80 -6.94
CA VAL A 102 2.91 10.17 -7.40
C VAL A 102 1.77 11.17 -7.10
N PRO A 103 0.49 10.84 -7.33
CA PRO A 103 -0.64 11.69 -6.92
C PRO A 103 -0.58 12.10 -5.44
N TYR A 104 -0.36 11.14 -4.54
CA TYR A 104 -0.23 11.42 -3.11
C TYR A 104 0.97 12.32 -2.82
N LEU A 105 2.15 11.97 -3.35
CA LEU A 105 3.38 12.74 -3.15
C LEU A 105 3.21 14.18 -3.63
N ARG A 106 2.59 14.40 -4.79
CA ARG A 106 2.38 15.74 -5.37
C ARG A 106 1.47 16.59 -4.51
N ARG A 107 0.38 16.03 -3.99
CA ARG A 107 -0.58 16.74 -3.14
C ARG A 107 0.03 17.11 -1.79
N ASN A 108 0.78 16.19 -1.20
CA ASN A 108 1.30 16.32 0.17
C ASN A 108 2.75 16.82 0.21
N ILE A 109 3.35 17.21 -0.93
CA ILE A 109 4.78 17.54 -1.04
C ILE A 109 5.23 18.60 -0.03
N ARG A 110 4.39 19.60 0.25
CA ARG A 110 4.70 20.67 1.21
C ARG A 110 4.86 20.10 2.63
N VAL A 111 3.90 19.28 3.06
CA VAL A 111 3.90 18.64 4.38
C VAL A 111 5.09 17.67 4.48
N VAL A 112 5.25 16.81 3.48
CA VAL A 112 6.36 15.83 3.40
C VAL A 112 7.72 16.50 3.46
N SER A 113 7.91 17.61 2.73
CA SER A 113 9.18 18.35 2.68
C SER A 113 9.48 19.10 3.98
N ILE A 114 8.47 19.63 4.67
CA ILE A 114 8.65 20.28 5.99
C ILE A 114 9.11 19.26 7.02
N VAL A 115 8.48 18.07 7.05
CA VAL A 115 8.89 16.98 7.94
C VAL A 115 10.31 16.50 7.63
N ALA A 116 10.61 16.25 6.36
CA ALA A 116 11.94 15.81 5.91
C ALA A 116 13.03 16.86 6.27
N GLY A 117 12.73 18.14 6.02
CA GLY A 117 13.65 19.25 6.27
C GLY A 117 13.87 19.55 7.76
N GLY A 118 12.84 19.38 8.61
CA GLY A 118 12.91 19.72 10.04
C GLY A 118 14.06 19.04 10.76
N GLY A 119 14.14 17.70 10.65
CA GLY A 119 15.24 16.93 11.24
C GLY A 119 16.59 17.20 10.58
N SER A 120 16.61 17.36 9.26
CA SER A 120 17.87 17.53 8.49
C SER A 120 18.52 18.89 8.70
N ILE A 121 17.74 19.95 8.80
CA ILE A 121 18.24 21.30 9.09
C ILE A 121 18.87 21.31 10.49
N LEU A 122 18.20 20.72 11.49
CA LEU A 122 18.75 20.66 12.84
C LEU A 122 20.02 19.81 12.90
N ALA A 123 20.04 18.65 12.21
CA ALA A 123 21.24 17.83 12.07
C ALA A 123 22.41 18.61 11.43
N CYS A 124 22.14 19.45 10.43
CA CYS A 124 23.15 20.30 9.81
C CYS A 124 23.73 21.35 10.77
N LEU A 125 22.87 21.98 11.59
CA LEU A 125 23.31 22.98 12.58
C LEU A 125 24.26 22.38 13.63
N PHE A 126 23.97 21.17 14.11
CA PHE A 126 24.83 20.46 15.07
C PHE A 126 26.01 19.74 14.41
N GLY A 127 25.92 19.44 13.11
CA GLY A 127 26.98 18.78 12.35
C GLY A 127 28.27 19.61 12.27
N GLY A 128 28.18 20.94 12.21
CA GLY A 128 29.35 21.83 12.16
C GLY A 128 30.23 21.78 13.42
N PRO A 129 29.67 22.02 14.62
CA PRO A 129 30.40 21.85 15.88
C PRO A 129 30.97 20.42 16.04
N PHE A 130 30.19 19.40 15.67
CA PHE A 130 30.62 18.01 15.78
C PHE A 130 31.78 17.68 14.82
N PHE A 131 31.74 18.19 13.60
CA PHE A 131 32.85 18.09 12.66
C PHE A 131 34.15 18.71 13.20
N TRP A 132 34.07 19.87 13.86
CA TRP A 132 35.26 20.50 14.45
C TRP A 132 35.87 19.64 15.56
N LEU A 133 35.03 18.99 16.38
CA LEU A 133 35.44 18.00 17.37
C LEU A 133 36.17 16.82 16.71
N LEU A 134 35.59 16.25 15.63
CA LEU A 134 36.19 15.11 14.92
C LEU A 134 37.55 15.44 14.30
N ILE A 135 37.72 16.63 13.71
CA ILE A 135 39.03 17.06 13.19
C ILE A 135 40.08 17.06 14.30
N LYS A 136 39.73 17.57 15.48
CA LYS A 136 40.66 17.70 16.61
C LYS A 136 41.07 16.34 17.17
N VAL A 137 40.14 15.38 17.24
CA VAL A 137 40.43 14.06 17.80
C VAL A 137 41.20 13.18 16.82
N PHE A 138 40.78 13.15 15.55
CA PHE A 138 41.39 12.28 14.54
C PHE A 138 42.49 12.96 13.73
N ASN A 139 42.89 14.19 14.11
CA ASN A 139 43.95 14.97 13.46
C ASN A 139 43.83 15.04 11.92
N VAL A 140 42.62 15.33 11.43
CA VAL A 140 42.34 15.42 9.99
C VAL A 140 42.95 16.70 9.41
N THR A 141 44.10 16.57 8.73
CA THR A 141 44.87 17.71 8.21
C THR A 141 44.53 18.10 6.77
N LYS A 142 44.01 17.16 5.97
CA LYS A 142 43.76 17.36 4.53
C LYS A 142 42.29 17.10 4.18
N GLU A 143 41.80 17.74 3.11
CA GLU A 143 40.42 17.61 2.58
C GLU A 143 39.27 17.86 3.57
N ARG A 144 39.43 18.86 4.44
CA ARG A 144 38.44 19.25 5.45
C ARG A 144 37.04 19.49 4.89
N PHE A 145 36.92 20.02 3.67
CA PHE A 145 35.62 20.27 3.04
C PHE A 145 34.86 18.98 2.70
N ALA A 146 35.54 17.96 2.16
CA ALA A 146 34.92 16.67 1.86
C ALA A 146 34.51 15.94 3.15
N PHE A 147 35.36 16.01 4.18
CA PHE A 147 35.06 15.44 5.49
C PHE A 147 33.90 16.17 6.20
N TYR A 148 33.80 17.49 6.04
CA TYR A 148 32.67 18.29 6.53
C TYR A 148 31.37 17.84 5.88
N LEU A 149 31.35 17.76 4.55
CA LEU A 149 30.18 17.34 3.79
C LEU A 149 29.74 15.93 4.15
N LEU A 150 30.68 14.99 4.26
CA LEU A 150 30.42 13.65 4.74
C LEU A 150 29.77 13.67 6.13
N THR A 151 30.38 14.36 7.10
CA THR A 151 29.87 14.39 8.48
C THR A 151 28.45 14.97 8.51
N LEU A 152 28.22 16.07 7.79
CA LEU A 152 26.91 16.71 7.66
C LEU A 152 25.87 15.75 7.07
N THR A 153 26.20 15.11 5.94
CA THR A 153 25.30 14.18 5.27
C THR A 153 25.05 12.94 6.11
N VAL A 154 26.06 12.35 6.76
CA VAL A 154 25.88 11.21 7.65
C VAL A 154 24.96 11.56 8.81
N LEU A 155 25.03 12.75 9.41
CA LEU A 155 24.07 13.16 10.44
C LEU A 155 22.65 13.41 9.86
N ALA A 156 22.56 14.05 8.70
CA ALA A 156 21.32 14.54 8.10
C ALA A 156 20.62 13.59 7.12
N ASN A 157 21.19 12.43 6.81
CA ASN A 157 20.57 11.45 5.92
C ASN A 157 19.70 10.45 6.68
N SER A 158 18.68 9.91 6.00
CA SER A 158 17.73 8.92 6.53
C SER A 158 17.53 7.89 5.44
N ALA A 159 17.60 6.61 5.78
CA ALA A 159 17.60 5.54 4.80
C ALA A 159 16.18 5.17 4.39
N SER A 160 15.75 5.72 3.25
CA SER A 160 14.46 5.37 2.66
C SER A 160 14.26 3.86 2.45
N PRO A 161 15.27 3.05 2.06
CA PRO A 161 15.10 1.60 1.91
C PRO A 161 14.61 0.88 3.16
N ILE A 162 15.17 1.25 4.31
CA ILE A 162 14.88 0.58 5.59
C ILE A 162 13.52 1.03 6.08
N VAL A 163 13.22 2.33 5.99
CA VAL A 163 11.93 2.91 6.37
C VAL A 163 10.80 2.27 5.57
N ILE A 164 10.92 2.21 4.24
CA ILE A 164 9.92 1.60 3.36
C ILE A 164 9.69 0.14 3.71
N ARG A 165 10.77 -0.64 3.84
CA ARG A 165 10.65 -2.07 4.11
C ARG A 165 10.08 -2.34 5.50
N MET A 166 10.48 -1.56 6.49
CA MET A 166 9.95 -1.65 7.85
C MET A 166 8.44 -1.38 7.88
N ILE A 167 7.99 -0.30 7.22
CA ILE A 167 6.58 0.07 7.15
C ILE A 167 5.75 -0.96 6.36
N ALA A 168 6.31 -1.51 5.28
CA ALA A 168 5.66 -2.54 4.47
C ALA A 168 5.49 -3.86 5.24
N GLU A 169 6.47 -4.26 6.05
CA GLU A 169 6.37 -5.48 6.85
C GLU A 169 5.45 -5.36 8.06
N THR A 170 5.31 -4.15 8.62
CA THR A 170 4.32 -3.85 9.66
C THR A 170 2.95 -3.49 9.08
N LYS A 171 2.69 -3.69 7.78
CA LYS A 171 1.40 -3.39 7.10
C LYS A 171 0.89 -1.94 7.30
N PHE A 172 1.80 -0.98 7.50
CA PHE A 172 1.50 0.44 7.68
C PHE A 172 1.71 1.28 6.41
N ASP A 173 2.09 0.65 5.31
CA ASP A 173 2.30 1.29 4.00
C ASP A 173 1.03 1.97 3.48
N THR A 174 -0.13 1.44 3.86
CA THR A 174 -1.40 2.03 3.52
C THR A 174 -1.73 3.23 4.41
N ALA A 175 -1.29 3.28 5.67
CA ALA A 175 -1.60 4.37 6.61
C ALA A 175 -1.06 5.74 6.15
N ASP A 176 -1.77 6.83 6.47
CA ASP A 176 -1.29 8.18 6.16
C ASP A 176 0.05 8.46 6.85
N LEU A 177 0.21 8.05 8.11
CA LEU A 177 1.46 8.15 8.85
C LEU A 177 2.61 7.39 8.16
N GLY A 178 2.36 6.14 7.74
CA GLY A 178 3.36 5.32 7.07
C GLY A 178 3.76 5.89 5.71
N ARG A 179 2.80 6.36 4.91
CA ARG A 179 3.08 7.06 3.65
C ARG A 179 3.88 8.33 3.86
N MET A 180 3.50 9.14 4.85
CA MET A 180 4.26 10.35 5.22
C MET A 180 5.70 9.99 5.59
N ALA A 181 5.94 8.93 6.37
CA ALA A 181 7.28 8.46 6.70
C ALA A 181 8.07 7.97 5.47
N ILE A 182 7.45 7.18 4.59
CA ILE A 182 8.03 6.71 3.32
C ILE A 182 8.47 7.91 2.48
N TYR A 183 7.55 8.83 2.19
CA TYR A 183 7.86 9.96 1.31
C TYR A 183 8.81 10.97 1.95
N SER A 184 8.73 11.22 3.26
CA SER A 184 9.66 12.11 3.94
C SER A 184 11.07 11.53 3.98
N SER A 185 11.22 10.21 4.17
CA SER A 185 12.53 9.55 4.08
C SER A 185 13.11 9.60 2.66
N LEU A 186 12.28 9.37 1.63
CA LEU A 186 12.67 9.47 0.23
C LEU A 186 13.10 10.88 -0.16
N VAL A 187 12.28 11.89 0.15
CA VAL A 187 12.61 13.29 -0.11
C VAL A 187 13.88 13.68 0.61
N ASN A 188 14.06 13.22 1.86
CA ASN A 188 15.28 13.47 2.60
C ASN A 188 16.52 12.88 1.91
N GLU A 189 16.52 11.58 1.60
CA GLU A 189 17.66 10.92 0.97
C GLU A 189 17.99 11.53 -0.39
N MET A 190 16.98 11.80 -1.22
CA MET A 190 17.17 12.45 -2.53
C MET A 190 17.69 13.88 -2.38
N SER A 191 17.27 14.63 -1.35
CA SER A 191 17.82 15.95 -1.06
C SER A 191 19.30 15.88 -0.65
N CYS A 192 19.70 14.89 0.16
CA CYS A 192 21.09 14.67 0.54
C CYS A 192 21.96 14.31 -0.67
N VAL A 193 21.49 13.40 -1.53
CA VAL A 193 22.21 12.99 -2.76
C VAL A 193 22.40 14.17 -3.71
N THR A 194 21.37 14.99 -3.90
CA THR A 194 21.43 16.16 -4.80
C THR A 194 22.33 17.26 -4.23
N ILE A 195 22.31 17.53 -2.92
CA ILE A 195 23.23 18.47 -2.27
C ILE A 195 24.70 18.02 -2.44
N VAL A 196 25.01 16.75 -2.19
CA VAL A 196 26.38 16.23 -2.36
C VAL A 196 26.81 16.31 -3.83
N SER A 197 25.93 15.94 -4.76
CA SER A 197 26.21 15.95 -6.19
C SER A 197 26.44 17.36 -6.74
N THR A 198 25.63 18.34 -6.31
CA THR A 198 25.80 19.75 -6.72
C THR A 198 27.11 20.31 -6.19
N LEU A 199 27.46 20.07 -4.92
CA LEU A 199 28.74 20.51 -4.36
C LEU A 199 29.94 19.88 -5.09
N LYS A 200 29.86 18.60 -5.45
CA LYS A 200 30.88 17.94 -6.30
C LYS A 200 30.97 18.57 -7.69
N ALA A 201 29.84 18.96 -8.29
CA ALA A 201 29.79 19.61 -9.60
C ALA A 201 30.48 20.99 -9.58
N PHE A 202 30.27 21.78 -8.52
CA PHE A 202 30.90 23.10 -8.37
C PHE A 202 32.39 23.05 -8.07
N SER A 203 32.95 21.89 -7.70
CA SER A 203 34.37 21.75 -7.40
C SER A 203 35.28 21.88 -8.62
N SER A 204 34.80 21.61 -9.84
CA SER A 204 35.60 21.68 -11.08
C SER A 204 34.71 21.87 -12.31
N SER A 205 35.16 22.69 -13.27
CA SER A 205 34.43 22.93 -14.53
C SER A 205 34.14 21.64 -15.32
N GLY A 206 35.07 20.67 -15.30
CA GLY A 206 34.87 19.37 -15.95
C GLY A 206 33.77 18.53 -15.29
N ARG A 207 33.67 18.58 -13.95
CA ARG A 207 32.62 17.88 -13.19
C ARG A 207 31.25 18.51 -13.41
N PHE A 208 31.18 19.84 -13.53
CA PHE A 208 29.94 20.55 -13.86
C PHE A 208 29.38 20.12 -15.23
N GLY A 209 30.24 20.00 -16.25
CA GLY A 209 29.84 19.45 -17.56
C GLY A 209 29.31 18.03 -17.45
N GLY A 210 29.96 17.18 -16.64
CA GLY A 210 29.50 15.83 -16.33
C GLY A 210 28.11 15.79 -15.67
N ALA A 211 27.83 16.70 -14.72
CA ALA A 211 26.53 16.83 -14.07
C ALA A 211 25.40 17.21 -15.04
N ILE A 212 25.67 18.10 -15.99
CA ILE A 212 24.69 18.45 -17.02
C ILE A 212 24.46 17.24 -17.93
N LEU A 213 25.53 16.58 -18.37
CA LEU A 213 25.45 15.45 -19.29
C LEU A 213 24.66 14.27 -18.67
N ILE A 214 24.92 13.92 -17.42
CA ILE A 214 24.16 12.86 -16.73
C ILE A 214 22.67 13.24 -16.61
N THR A 215 22.33 14.50 -16.29
CA THR A 215 20.92 14.91 -16.25
C THR A 215 20.25 14.80 -17.62
N LEU A 216 20.92 15.21 -18.70
CA LEU A 216 20.41 15.05 -20.06
C LEU A 216 20.21 13.58 -20.44
N VAL A 217 21.17 12.71 -20.12
CA VAL A 217 21.08 11.27 -20.38
C VAL A 217 19.95 10.64 -19.56
N THR A 218 19.76 11.02 -18.29
CA THR A 218 18.62 10.53 -17.49
C THR A 218 17.28 10.90 -18.12
N VAL A 219 17.13 12.15 -18.57
CA VAL A 219 15.91 12.63 -19.22
C VAL A 219 15.68 11.88 -20.54
N ALA A 220 16.72 11.68 -21.34
CA ALA A 220 16.63 10.89 -22.57
C ALA A 220 16.18 9.45 -22.30
N VAL A 221 16.76 8.77 -21.30
CA VAL A 221 16.37 7.40 -20.91
C VAL A 221 14.92 7.35 -20.41
N ILE A 222 14.45 8.36 -19.68
CA ILE A 222 13.04 8.46 -19.27
C ILE A 222 12.12 8.50 -20.49
N PHE A 223 12.42 9.34 -21.49
CA PHE A 223 11.62 9.42 -22.72
C PHE A 223 11.66 8.12 -23.53
N VAL A 224 12.84 7.49 -23.65
CA VAL A 224 13.01 6.21 -24.34
C VAL A 224 12.22 5.10 -23.64
N ASN A 225 12.32 4.98 -22.31
CA ASN A 225 11.58 3.97 -21.55
C ASN A 225 10.06 4.19 -21.63
N LYS A 226 9.60 5.44 -21.60
CA LYS A 226 8.18 5.77 -21.81
C LYS A 226 7.70 5.35 -23.20
N TYR A 227 8.49 5.64 -24.24
CA TYR A 227 8.18 5.25 -25.61
C TYR A 227 8.17 3.73 -25.78
N LEU A 228 9.20 3.03 -25.27
CA LEU A 228 9.31 1.57 -25.32
C LEU A 228 8.16 0.90 -24.59
N SER A 229 7.80 1.38 -23.39
CA SER A 229 6.67 0.83 -22.64
C SER A 229 5.37 1.00 -23.41
N TYR A 230 5.12 2.15 -24.03
CA TYR A 230 3.94 2.35 -24.87
C TYR A 230 3.95 1.41 -26.09
N PHE A 231 5.11 1.26 -26.75
CA PHE A 231 5.27 0.39 -27.91
C PHE A 231 5.06 -1.09 -27.58
N PHE A 232 5.67 -1.60 -26.51
CA PHE A 232 5.53 -2.99 -26.06
C PHE A 232 4.10 -3.30 -25.59
N ASN A 233 3.45 -2.35 -24.91
CA ASN A 233 2.04 -2.48 -24.54
C ASN A 233 1.14 -2.66 -25.77
N LYS A 234 1.42 -1.97 -26.88
CA LYS A 234 0.63 -2.07 -28.12
C LYS A 234 0.96 -3.32 -28.95
N ARG A 235 2.23 -3.74 -28.97
CA ARG A 235 2.70 -4.87 -29.81
C ARG A 235 2.14 -6.22 -29.35
N ASN A 236 2.00 -6.41 -28.04
CA ASN A 236 1.59 -7.69 -27.43
C ASN A 236 0.16 -7.64 -26.91
N GLN A 237 -0.79 -7.35 -27.81
CA GLN A 237 -2.21 -7.22 -27.43
C GLN A 237 -2.79 -8.55 -26.89
N ASN A 238 -2.36 -9.69 -27.42
CA ASN A 238 -2.91 -11.01 -27.03
C ASN A 238 -2.20 -11.68 -25.83
N ASN A 239 -1.06 -11.16 -25.37
CA ASN A 239 -0.32 -11.78 -24.27
C ASN A 239 -0.62 -11.08 -22.94
N ARG A 240 -0.64 -11.86 -21.84
CA ARG A 240 -0.87 -11.34 -20.47
C ARG A 240 0.30 -10.51 -19.97
N PHE A 241 1.50 -10.95 -20.34
CA PHE A 241 2.76 -10.34 -19.92
C PHE A 241 3.61 -9.95 -21.13
N VAL A 242 4.46 -8.96 -20.88
CA VAL A 242 5.49 -8.50 -21.83
C VAL A 242 6.61 -9.55 -21.90
N SER A 243 7.21 -9.75 -23.08
CA SER A 243 8.22 -10.78 -23.30
C SER A 243 9.47 -10.53 -22.44
N ASN A 244 10.14 -11.60 -22.00
CA ASN A 244 11.40 -11.50 -21.25
C ASN A 244 12.45 -10.66 -22.01
N LYS A 245 12.46 -10.71 -23.35
CA LYS A 245 13.37 -9.93 -24.20
C LYS A 245 13.12 -8.42 -24.08
N GLU A 246 11.86 -8.01 -23.98
CA GLU A 246 11.46 -6.60 -23.89
C GLU A 246 11.76 -6.03 -22.50
N ILE A 247 11.50 -6.81 -21.45
CA ILE A 247 11.90 -6.46 -20.08
C ILE A 247 13.42 -6.34 -19.99
N PHE A 248 14.16 -7.27 -20.60
CA PHE A 248 15.61 -7.22 -20.66
C PHE A 248 16.11 -5.91 -21.30
N VAL A 249 15.48 -5.42 -22.36
CA VAL A 249 15.84 -4.12 -22.97
C VAL A 249 15.66 -2.96 -21.99
N ILE A 250 14.55 -2.91 -21.25
CA ILE A 250 14.30 -1.85 -20.25
C ILE A 250 15.34 -1.90 -19.13
N MET A 251 15.62 -3.11 -18.60
CA MET A 251 16.60 -3.31 -17.55
C MET A 251 18.04 -3.04 -18.02
N PHE A 252 18.34 -3.33 -19.29
CA PHE A 252 19.62 -3.02 -19.91
C PHE A 252 19.83 -1.51 -20.01
N LEU A 253 18.83 -0.75 -20.46
CA LEU A 253 18.89 0.72 -20.51
C LEU A 253 19.11 1.32 -19.12
N LEU A 254 18.40 0.80 -18.11
CA LEU A 254 18.58 1.21 -16.72
C LEU A 254 20.01 0.93 -16.22
N THR A 255 20.55 -0.24 -16.53
CA THR A 255 21.91 -0.64 -16.13
C THR A 255 22.98 0.20 -16.83
N CYS A 256 22.79 0.52 -18.12
CA CYS A 256 23.69 1.41 -18.85
C CYS A 256 23.70 2.81 -18.25
N LEU A 257 22.53 3.37 -17.90
CA LEU A 257 22.42 4.65 -17.21
C LEU A 257 23.16 4.63 -15.86
N ALA A 258 23.02 3.54 -15.13
CA ALA A 258 23.69 3.29 -13.86
C ALA A 258 25.21 3.40 -13.95
N LEU A 259 25.77 2.63 -14.88
CA LEU A 259 27.20 2.49 -15.06
C LEU A 259 27.78 3.80 -15.56
N TYR A 260 27.04 4.47 -16.44
CA TYR A 260 27.40 5.80 -16.91
C TYR A 260 27.46 6.82 -15.77
N ALA A 261 26.47 6.82 -14.87
CA ALA A 261 26.44 7.71 -13.71
C ALA A 261 27.69 7.55 -12.81
N GLU A 262 28.01 6.31 -12.43
CA GLU A 262 29.17 6.01 -11.57
C GLU A 262 30.49 6.30 -12.29
N TRP A 263 30.57 6.06 -13.61
CA TRP A 263 31.75 6.36 -14.40
C TRP A 263 32.08 7.87 -14.42
N VAL A 264 31.06 8.73 -14.47
CA VAL A 264 31.23 10.19 -14.36
C VAL A 264 31.56 10.60 -12.91
N GLY A 265 31.33 9.73 -11.91
CA GLY A 265 31.62 9.98 -10.50
C GLY A 265 30.41 10.44 -9.68
N TYR A 266 29.19 10.23 -10.20
CA TYR A 266 27.94 10.50 -9.51
C TYR A 266 27.24 9.19 -9.11
N THR A 267 26.54 9.20 -7.96
CA THR A 267 25.81 8.03 -7.51
C THR A 267 24.55 7.80 -8.35
N ALA A 268 24.37 6.60 -8.89
CA ALA A 268 23.24 6.26 -9.76
C ALA A 268 21.86 6.22 -9.07
N ILE A 269 21.81 6.29 -7.73
CA ILE A 269 20.59 6.17 -6.91
C ILE A 269 19.48 7.11 -7.41
N PHE A 270 19.79 8.40 -7.50
CA PHE A 270 18.82 9.43 -7.88
C PHE A 270 18.31 9.22 -9.32
N CYS A 271 19.20 8.87 -10.25
CA CYS A 271 18.85 8.61 -11.64
C CYS A 271 17.83 7.47 -11.77
N CYS A 272 18.01 6.41 -11.00
CA CYS A 272 17.20 5.19 -11.13
C CYS A 272 15.86 5.33 -10.45
N PHE A 273 15.84 6.03 -9.31
CA PHE A 273 14.61 6.47 -8.70
C PHE A 273 13.78 7.34 -9.65
N LEU A 274 14.39 8.33 -10.32
CA LEU A 274 13.67 9.18 -11.29
C LEU A 274 13.12 8.41 -12.49
N VAL A 275 13.91 7.46 -13.04
CA VAL A 275 13.44 6.61 -14.14
C VAL A 275 12.26 5.74 -13.71
N GLY A 276 12.26 5.19 -12.49
CA GLY A 276 11.13 4.44 -11.94
C GLY A 276 9.91 5.33 -11.69
N LEU A 277 10.12 6.51 -11.09
CA LEU A 277 9.07 7.47 -10.76
C LEU A 277 8.30 7.96 -11.99
N MET A 278 9.01 8.19 -13.08
CA MET A 278 8.46 8.67 -14.36
C MET A 278 8.03 7.54 -15.30
N PHE A 279 8.15 6.28 -14.87
CA PHE A 279 7.73 5.14 -15.66
C PHE A 279 6.19 5.15 -15.82
N PRO A 280 5.65 4.94 -17.04
CA PRO A 280 4.20 4.92 -17.24
C PRO A 280 3.58 3.76 -16.45
N ARG A 281 2.63 4.08 -15.58
CA ARG A 281 1.94 3.09 -14.72
C ARG A 281 0.83 2.34 -15.43
N GLU A 282 0.41 2.85 -16.59
CA GLU A 282 -0.65 2.30 -17.41
C GLU A 282 -0.10 1.14 -18.26
N GLY A 283 -0.84 0.03 -18.32
CA GLY A 283 -0.57 -1.09 -19.22
C GLY A 283 0.33 -2.21 -18.68
N LYS A 284 0.49 -3.23 -19.53
CA LYS A 284 1.08 -4.54 -19.21
C LYS A 284 2.56 -4.48 -18.81
N THR A 285 3.34 -3.57 -19.38
CA THR A 285 4.78 -3.45 -19.10
C THR A 285 5.04 -3.14 -17.63
N ALA A 286 4.35 -2.16 -17.06
CA ALA A 286 4.51 -1.77 -15.66
C ALA A 286 4.10 -2.90 -14.71
N ARG A 287 2.96 -3.56 -14.97
CA ARG A 287 2.51 -4.71 -14.17
C ARG A 287 3.48 -5.88 -14.20
N THR A 288 3.96 -6.25 -15.39
CA THR A 288 4.91 -7.36 -15.57
C THR A 288 6.22 -7.07 -14.84
N LEU A 289 6.69 -5.82 -14.96
CA LEU A 289 7.92 -5.35 -14.34
C LEU A 289 7.81 -5.32 -12.81
N LEU A 290 6.72 -4.76 -12.28
CA LEU A 290 6.43 -4.74 -10.84
C LEU A 290 6.40 -6.17 -10.27
N HIS A 291 5.64 -7.07 -10.89
CA HIS A 291 5.54 -8.45 -10.43
C HIS A 291 6.90 -9.17 -10.38
N LYS A 292 7.71 -9.06 -11.44
CA LYS A 292 9.03 -9.71 -11.51
C LYS A 292 10.06 -9.08 -10.59
N LEU A 293 10.06 -7.74 -10.46
CA LEU A 293 11.01 -7.03 -9.60
C LEU A 293 10.64 -7.18 -8.13
N THR A 294 9.40 -6.92 -7.72
CA THR A 294 9.02 -6.89 -6.29
C THR A 294 9.30 -8.24 -5.61
N TYR A 295 9.02 -9.37 -6.25
CA TYR A 295 9.33 -10.69 -5.69
C TYR A 295 10.85 -10.95 -5.57
N SER A 296 11.60 -10.69 -6.64
CA SER A 296 13.06 -10.86 -6.68
C SER A 296 13.78 -9.93 -5.70
N VAL A 297 13.30 -8.69 -5.63
CA VAL A 297 13.83 -7.65 -4.76
C VAL A 297 13.64 -8.02 -3.28
N ASN A 298 12.43 -8.39 -2.89
CA ASN A 298 12.11 -8.67 -1.50
C ASN A 298 12.73 -9.97 -0.98
N THR A 299 12.79 -11.01 -1.82
CA THR A 299 13.23 -12.34 -1.39
C THR A 299 14.74 -12.51 -1.45
N PHE A 300 15.42 -11.90 -2.44
CA PHE A 300 16.85 -12.11 -2.68
C PHE A 300 17.68 -10.85 -2.47
N ILE A 301 17.33 -9.74 -3.14
CA ILE A 301 18.16 -8.54 -3.15
C ILE A 301 18.23 -7.88 -1.78
N LEU A 302 17.10 -7.73 -1.09
CA LEU A 302 17.01 -7.06 0.20
C LEU A 302 17.81 -7.78 1.31
N PRO A 303 17.65 -9.10 1.52
CA PRO A 303 18.45 -9.81 2.52
C PRO A 303 19.96 -9.69 2.29
N VAL A 304 20.42 -9.82 1.05
CA VAL A 304 21.86 -9.68 0.74
C VAL A 304 22.31 -8.24 0.93
N TYR A 305 21.48 -7.27 0.54
CA TYR A 305 21.75 -5.85 0.69
C TYR A 305 21.93 -5.47 2.17
N PHE A 306 20.96 -5.77 3.03
CA PHE A 306 21.05 -5.44 4.46
C PHE A 306 22.07 -6.31 5.20
N GLY A 307 22.18 -7.60 4.85
CA GLY A 307 23.20 -8.48 5.40
C GLY A 307 24.62 -7.98 5.10
N TYR A 308 24.88 -7.51 3.89
CA TYR A 308 26.19 -6.92 3.55
C TYR A 308 26.46 -5.61 4.32
N THR A 309 25.44 -4.78 4.56
CA THR A 309 25.63 -3.57 5.40
C THR A 309 26.01 -3.92 6.83
N GLY A 310 25.45 -4.98 7.40
CA GLY A 310 25.85 -5.47 8.73
C GLY A 310 27.22 -6.14 8.73
N PHE A 311 27.58 -6.84 7.65
CA PHE A 311 28.85 -7.56 7.51
C PHE A 311 30.08 -6.64 7.53
N GLN A 312 29.97 -5.41 7.02
CA GLN A 312 31.08 -4.45 7.05
C GLN A 312 31.43 -4.00 8.48
N LEU A 313 30.54 -4.18 9.47
CA LEU A 313 30.74 -3.71 10.83
C LEU A 313 31.93 -4.39 11.52
N ASP A 314 32.93 -3.59 11.91
CA ASP A 314 34.03 -4.02 12.78
C ASP A 314 34.06 -3.23 14.10
N ILE A 315 33.68 -3.89 15.19
CA ILE A 315 33.66 -3.31 16.55
C ILE A 315 35.04 -3.34 17.20
N SER A 316 36.03 -4.01 16.62
CA SER A 316 37.35 -4.25 17.25
C SER A 316 38.07 -2.95 17.65
N ASN A 317 37.89 -1.87 16.89
CA ASN A 317 38.54 -0.58 17.12
C ASN A 317 37.80 0.35 18.10
N ILE A 318 36.66 -0.07 18.65
CA ILE A 318 35.77 0.77 19.49
C ILE A 318 36.05 0.62 20.98
N PHE A 319 36.79 -0.40 21.40
CA PHE A 319 37.05 -0.64 22.83
C PHE A 319 37.92 0.44 23.50
N ASN A 320 38.46 1.40 22.74
CA ASN A 320 39.12 2.55 23.34
C ASN A 320 38.08 3.51 23.95
N LYS A 321 38.28 3.93 25.20
CA LYS A 321 37.32 4.77 25.95
C LYS A 321 36.95 6.05 25.19
N LEU A 322 37.89 6.64 24.45
CA LEU A 322 37.68 7.85 23.67
C LEU A 322 36.77 7.60 22.45
N THR A 323 37.03 6.53 21.67
CA THR A 323 36.22 6.21 20.48
C THR A 323 34.83 5.73 20.88
N LEU A 324 34.70 4.98 21.97
CA LEU A 324 33.40 4.62 22.54
C LEU A 324 32.61 5.85 23.01
N ALA A 325 33.23 6.80 23.71
CA ALA A 325 32.55 8.03 24.10
C ALA A 325 32.10 8.86 22.88
N LEU A 326 32.93 8.94 21.84
CA LEU A 326 32.59 9.65 20.60
C LEU A 326 31.48 8.97 19.80
N THR A 327 31.46 7.62 19.75
CA THR A 327 30.42 6.88 19.02
C THR A 327 29.06 7.10 19.69
N VAL A 328 29.00 6.95 21.02
CA VAL A 328 27.79 7.22 21.81
C VAL A 328 27.35 8.67 21.63
N LEU A 329 28.27 9.63 21.69
CA LEU A 329 27.96 11.04 21.49
C LEU A 329 27.41 11.30 20.08
N MET A 330 28.00 10.71 19.04
CA MET A 330 27.54 10.88 17.66
C MET A 330 26.14 10.30 17.45
N ILE A 331 25.86 9.13 18.04
CA ILE A 331 24.53 8.51 18.00
C ILE A 331 23.51 9.41 18.71
N LEU A 332 23.82 9.90 19.92
CA LEU A 332 22.94 10.80 20.66
C LEU A 332 22.66 12.10 19.90
N VAL A 333 23.68 12.71 19.29
CA VAL A 333 23.50 13.92 18.46
C VAL A 333 22.66 13.60 17.23
N SER A 334 22.95 12.48 16.54
CA SER A 334 22.21 12.06 15.35
C SER A 334 20.73 11.81 15.67
N VAL A 335 20.43 11.05 16.72
CA VAL A 335 19.05 10.73 17.10
C VAL A 335 18.35 11.96 17.67
N GLY A 336 19.01 12.70 18.57
CA GLY A 336 18.44 13.87 19.22
C GLY A 336 18.08 14.99 18.25
N THR A 337 18.98 15.31 17.31
CA THR A 337 18.71 16.34 16.29
C THR A 337 17.57 15.94 15.37
N ARG A 338 17.46 14.66 15.02
CA ARG A 338 16.36 14.14 14.23
C ARG A 338 15.04 14.23 14.97
N ILE A 339 14.96 13.65 16.16
CA ILE A 339 13.72 13.61 16.95
C ILE A 339 13.20 15.02 17.20
N VAL A 340 14.05 15.90 17.74
CA VAL A 340 13.66 17.28 18.06
C VAL A 340 13.25 18.06 16.81
N GLY A 341 14.01 17.93 15.72
CA GLY A 341 13.73 18.66 14.47
C GLY A 341 12.44 18.19 13.78
N THR A 342 12.18 16.88 13.75
CA THR A 342 10.94 16.34 13.17
C THR A 342 9.73 16.59 14.07
N LEU A 343 9.87 16.52 15.40
CA LEU A 343 8.79 16.84 16.33
C LEU A 343 8.37 18.32 16.21
N ALA A 344 9.35 19.23 16.11
CA ALA A 344 9.08 20.64 15.89
C ALA A 344 8.33 20.88 14.55
N ALA A 345 8.73 20.18 13.48
CA ALA A 345 8.03 20.23 12.21
C ALA A 345 6.60 19.67 12.28
N CYS A 346 6.40 18.56 13.00
CA CYS A 346 5.08 17.96 13.20
C CYS A 346 4.14 18.85 14.01
N HIS A 347 4.66 19.50 15.06
CA HIS A 347 3.90 20.45 15.87
C HIS A 347 3.46 21.66 15.02
N TYR A 348 4.32 22.16 14.14
CA TYR A 348 3.95 23.23 13.19
C TYR A 348 2.84 22.79 12.21
N LEU A 349 2.80 21.50 11.87
CA LEU A 349 1.82 20.90 10.96
C LEU A 349 0.56 20.37 11.67
N MET A 350 0.43 20.55 12.99
CA MET A 350 -0.69 20.08 13.81
C MET A 350 -0.90 18.55 13.74
N ILE A 351 0.18 17.77 13.58
CA ILE A 351 0.14 16.31 13.65
C ILE A 351 0.12 15.88 15.13
N PRO A 352 -0.72 14.90 15.53
CA PRO A 352 -0.81 14.48 16.92
C PRO A 352 0.52 13.92 17.45
N TRP A 353 0.72 14.06 18.77
CA TRP A 353 2.00 13.76 19.40
C TRP A 353 2.47 12.30 19.21
N ASN A 354 1.57 11.33 19.36
CA ASN A 354 1.90 9.90 19.22
C ASN A 354 2.44 9.58 17.81
N GLU A 355 1.74 10.04 16.78
CA GLU A 355 2.15 9.91 15.38
C GLU A 355 3.50 10.60 15.12
N SER A 356 3.69 11.79 15.68
CA SER A 356 4.93 12.55 15.50
C SER A 356 6.16 11.86 16.10
N VAL A 357 6.02 11.16 17.23
CA VAL A 357 7.10 10.37 17.84
C VAL A 357 7.46 9.18 16.97
N ILE A 358 6.47 8.43 16.47
CA ILE A 358 6.69 7.30 15.54
C ILE A 358 7.40 7.77 14.28
N LEU A 359 6.89 8.84 13.66
CA LEU A 359 7.47 9.44 12.46
C LEU A 359 8.91 9.88 12.68
N SER A 360 9.20 10.48 13.85
CA SER A 360 10.55 10.91 14.21
C SER A 360 11.54 9.76 14.35
N LEU A 361 11.13 8.65 14.95
CA LEU A 361 11.95 7.45 15.12
C LEU A 361 12.22 6.74 13.80
N LEU A 362 11.22 6.66 12.92
CA LEU A 362 11.39 6.11 11.57
C LEU A 362 12.42 6.91 10.76
N LEU A 363 12.37 8.25 10.85
CA LEU A 363 13.32 9.11 10.13
C LEU A 363 14.74 9.11 10.73
N CYS A 364 14.96 8.51 11.90
CA CYS A 364 16.28 8.32 12.49
C CYS A 364 17.06 7.13 11.90
N LEU A 365 16.40 6.24 11.15
CA LEU A 365 17.03 5.05 10.58
C LEU A 365 18.08 5.45 9.54
N LYS A 366 19.31 4.93 9.70
CA LYS A 366 20.45 5.15 8.80
C LYS A 366 20.70 3.94 7.93
N GLY A 367 21.42 4.10 6.83
CA GLY A 367 21.55 2.98 5.90
C GLY A 367 22.62 3.16 4.84
N ASN A 368 22.50 2.38 3.77
CA ASN A 368 23.61 2.14 2.86
C ASN A 368 24.10 3.38 2.11
N TYR A 369 23.26 4.38 1.83
CA TYR A 369 23.77 5.60 1.20
C TYR A 369 24.87 6.26 2.04
N ASP A 370 24.75 6.22 3.37
CA ASP A 370 25.81 6.67 4.28
C ASP A 370 27.06 5.82 4.10
N LEU A 371 26.91 4.49 3.99
CA LEU A 371 28.03 3.57 3.77
C LEU A 371 28.73 3.82 2.44
N ILE A 372 27.99 4.13 1.38
CA ILE A 372 28.57 4.50 0.08
C ILE A 372 29.37 5.78 0.21
N LEU A 373 28.84 6.78 0.91
CA LEU A 373 29.54 8.04 1.11
C LEU A 373 30.83 7.84 1.93
N ILE A 374 30.82 6.95 2.92
CA ILE A 374 31.97 6.59 3.75
C ILE A 374 33.00 5.74 2.97
N ASN A 375 32.54 4.83 2.10
CA ASN A 375 33.38 3.96 1.25
C ASN A 375 33.94 4.69 0.02
N THR A 376 33.31 5.78 -0.43
CA THR A 376 33.77 6.55 -1.60
C THR A 376 34.94 7.42 -1.20
N ASN A 377 36.16 6.97 -1.50
CA ASN A 377 37.35 7.75 -1.20
C ASN A 377 37.51 8.91 -2.21
N PRO A 378 37.51 10.19 -1.78
CA PRO A 378 37.64 11.33 -2.68
C PRO A 378 39.00 11.40 -3.41
N ASN A 379 40.05 10.76 -2.88
CA ASN A 379 41.36 10.66 -3.54
C ASN A 379 42.00 9.27 -3.41
N PRO A 380 42.49 8.66 -4.52
CA PRO A 380 43.18 7.37 -4.48
C PRO A 380 44.55 7.44 -3.75
N ASN A 381 45.13 8.63 -3.62
CA ASN A 381 46.44 8.85 -2.98
C ASN A 381 46.35 9.13 -1.47
N MET A 382 45.15 9.14 -0.89
CA MET A 382 44.98 9.44 0.52
C MET A 382 43.80 8.68 1.09
N VAL A 383 44.12 7.58 1.77
CA VAL A 383 43.16 6.85 2.58
C VAL A 383 42.87 7.70 3.81
N TRP A 384 41.59 7.87 4.15
CA TRP A 384 41.24 8.40 5.47
C TRP A 384 41.90 7.52 6.53
N ALA A 385 42.17 8.04 7.74
CA ALA A 385 42.65 7.15 8.81
C ALA A 385 41.67 5.97 8.92
N ALA A 386 42.15 4.73 8.87
CA ALA A 386 41.30 3.53 8.90
C ALA A 386 40.32 3.60 10.09
N ASP A 387 40.81 4.12 11.23
CA ASP A 387 40.04 4.38 12.45
C ASP A 387 38.82 5.30 12.25
N LEU A 388 38.89 6.30 11.36
CA LEU A 388 37.77 7.19 11.05
C LEU A 388 36.69 6.50 10.22
N HIS A 389 37.11 5.69 9.26
CA HIS A 389 36.21 4.92 8.40
C HIS A 389 35.41 3.92 9.25
N ASP A 390 36.10 3.13 10.06
CA ASP A 390 35.50 2.14 10.97
C ASP A 390 34.57 2.80 12.00
N PHE A 391 34.97 3.97 12.52
CA PHE A 391 34.16 4.77 13.43
C PHE A 391 32.82 5.17 12.81
N LEU A 392 32.82 5.79 11.63
CA LEU A 392 31.61 6.27 10.97
C LEU A 392 30.68 5.12 10.55
N LEU A 393 31.27 4.06 10.00
CA LEU A 393 30.57 2.84 9.64
C LEU A 393 29.84 2.25 10.85
N THR A 394 30.51 2.20 11.99
CA THR A 394 29.91 1.67 13.21
C THR A 394 28.79 2.55 13.74
N VAL A 395 28.96 3.88 13.72
CA VAL A 395 27.89 4.79 14.14
C VAL A 395 26.63 4.59 13.28
N VAL A 396 26.78 4.46 11.96
CA VAL A 396 25.65 4.25 11.04
C VAL A 396 24.92 2.94 11.35
N VAL A 397 25.64 1.82 11.46
CA VAL A 397 25.04 0.50 11.68
C VAL A 397 24.46 0.37 13.08
N LEU A 398 25.18 0.80 14.14
CA LEU A 398 24.67 0.72 15.51
C LEU A 398 23.45 1.62 15.73
N ASN A 399 23.41 2.81 15.13
CA ASN A 399 22.24 3.68 15.24
C ASN A 399 20.98 2.96 14.73
N THR A 400 21.05 2.32 13.56
CA THR A 400 19.93 1.56 13.01
C THR A 400 19.60 0.32 13.83
N LEU A 401 20.60 -0.37 14.40
CA LEU A 401 20.41 -1.53 15.26
C LEU A 401 19.69 -1.17 16.58
N ILE A 402 19.91 0.04 17.11
CA ILE A 402 19.26 0.52 18.35
C ILE A 402 17.87 1.07 18.05
N ILE A 403 17.74 1.94 17.03
CA ILE A 403 16.48 2.63 16.74
C ILE A 403 15.46 1.73 16.03
N GLY A 404 15.91 0.80 15.18
CA GLY A 404 15.04 -0.11 14.42
C GLY A 404 14.03 -0.86 15.30
N PRO A 405 14.48 -1.59 16.34
CA PRO A 405 13.59 -2.30 17.25
C PRO A 405 12.63 -1.40 18.02
N VAL A 406 13.12 -0.25 18.49
CA VAL A 406 12.31 0.73 19.24
C VAL A 406 11.19 1.29 18.36
N ALA A 407 11.53 1.65 17.12
CA ALA A 407 10.56 2.14 16.15
C ALA A 407 9.53 1.05 15.79
N ALA A 408 9.95 -0.21 15.66
CA ALA A 408 9.05 -1.32 15.32
C ALA A 408 8.04 -1.61 16.44
N ILE A 409 8.50 -1.65 17.68
CA ILE A 409 7.63 -1.89 18.84
C ILE A 409 6.57 -0.79 18.96
N LEU A 410 6.97 0.47 18.78
CA LEU A 410 6.04 1.60 18.88
C LEU A 410 5.03 1.59 17.72
N LEU A 411 5.47 1.25 16.51
CA LEU A 411 4.61 1.15 15.33
C LEU A 411 3.55 0.03 15.49
N ASN A 412 3.96 -1.15 15.94
CA ASN A 412 3.03 -2.27 16.18
C ASN A 412 2.03 -1.97 17.31
N ARG A 413 2.44 -1.20 18.33
CA ARG A 413 1.55 -0.77 19.41
C ARG A 413 0.47 0.17 18.90
N GLU A 414 0.82 1.09 18.00
CA GLU A 414 -0.16 1.96 17.34
C GLU A 414 -1.08 1.14 16.43
N GLU A 415 -0.61 0.05 15.84
CA GLU A 415 -1.45 -0.86 15.02
C GLU A 415 -2.62 -1.42 15.81
N SER A 416 -2.31 -1.90 17.01
CA SER A 416 -3.29 -2.50 17.91
C SER A 416 -4.28 -1.46 18.45
N SER A 417 -3.93 -0.17 18.42
CA SER A 417 -4.75 0.92 18.96
C SER A 417 -5.47 1.74 17.89
N ALA A 418 -4.97 1.78 16.66
CA ALA A 418 -5.51 2.55 15.55
C ALA A 418 -6.66 1.78 14.91
N GLN A 419 -7.84 1.87 15.51
CA GLN A 419 -9.08 1.36 14.97
C GLN A 419 -9.43 2.21 13.73
N TYR A 420 -9.06 1.74 12.53
CA TYR A 420 -9.45 2.40 11.29
C TYR A 420 -10.97 2.40 11.20
N PRO A 421 -11.61 3.50 10.75
CA PRO A 421 -13.04 3.53 10.58
C PRO A 421 -13.43 2.54 9.47
N THR A 422 -13.92 1.37 9.90
CA THR A 422 -14.46 0.29 9.05
C THR A 422 -15.89 0.57 8.59
N ILE A 423 -16.43 1.72 9.00
CA ILE A 423 -17.82 2.18 8.81
C ILE A 423 -17.77 3.54 8.10
N LEU A 424 -18.45 3.65 6.94
CA LEU A 424 -18.56 4.85 6.13
C LEU A 424 -19.37 5.95 6.83
N GLU A 425 -20.30 5.61 7.71
CA GLU A 425 -21.09 6.56 8.51
C GLU A 425 -20.21 7.58 9.26
N ILE A 426 -19.07 7.12 9.79
CA ILE A 426 -18.11 7.90 10.59
C ILE A 426 -17.06 8.57 9.69
N LEU A 427 -16.89 8.06 8.47
CA LEU A 427 -15.85 8.52 7.56
C LEU A 427 -16.21 9.88 6.95
N ASN A 428 -15.32 10.86 7.10
CA ASN A 428 -15.47 12.14 6.44
C ASN A 428 -15.50 11.95 4.91
N PRO A 429 -16.43 12.59 4.17
CA PRO A 429 -16.52 12.41 2.71
C PRO A 429 -15.29 12.95 1.97
N GLU A 430 -14.49 13.80 2.62
CA GLU A 430 -13.28 14.42 2.09
C GLU A 430 -11.99 13.63 2.42
N SER A 431 -12.09 12.53 3.19
CA SER A 431 -10.93 11.65 3.44
C SER A 431 -10.73 10.64 2.32
N GLU A 432 -9.56 10.00 2.27
CA GLU A 432 -9.31 8.89 1.34
C GLU A 432 -10.31 7.75 1.54
N LEU A 433 -10.87 7.23 0.46
CA LEU A 433 -11.72 6.02 0.49
C LEU A 433 -10.97 4.86 -0.15
N ARG A 434 -10.81 3.78 0.61
CA ARG A 434 -10.23 2.52 0.13
C ARG A 434 -11.35 1.53 -0.13
N ILE A 435 -11.32 0.94 -1.32
CA ILE A 435 -12.38 0.10 -1.85
C ILE A 435 -11.74 -1.20 -2.32
N LEU A 436 -12.33 -2.35 -1.97
CA LEU A 436 -11.96 -3.65 -2.54
C LEU A 436 -13.12 -4.16 -3.39
N ALA A 437 -12.92 -4.26 -4.70
CA ALA A 437 -13.91 -4.78 -5.64
C ALA A 437 -13.48 -6.19 -6.08
N SER A 438 -14.34 -7.18 -5.81
CA SER A 438 -14.08 -8.57 -6.17
C SER A 438 -14.69 -8.92 -7.53
N VAL A 439 -13.96 -9.64 -8.36
CA VAL A 439 -14.39 -10.03 -9.71
C VAL A 439 -14.08 -11.50 -9.94
N TYR A 440 -15.07 -12.27 -10.38
CA TYR A 440 -14.90 -13.68 -10.80
C TYR A 440 -14.76 -13.85 -12.31
N VAL A 441 -15.37 -12.95 -13.08
CA VAL A 441 -15.55 -13.03 -14.54
C VAL A 441 -15.44 -11.61 -15.13
N PRO A 442 -14.93 -11.41 -16.37
CA PRO A 442 -14.68 -10.07 -16.92
C PRO A 442 -15.93 -9.17 -16.97
N ARG A 443 -17.11 -9.77 -17.11
CA ARG A 443 -18.39 -9.05 -17.12
C ARG A 443 -18.59 -8.19 -15.87
N HIS A 444 -18.15 -8.63 -14.69
CA HIS A 444 -18.35 -7.88 -13.46
C HIS A 444 -17.48 -6.61 -13.38
N VAL A 445 -16.43 -6.49 -14.21
CA VAL A 445 -15.53 -5.33 -14.17
C VAL A 445 -16.27 -4.04 -14.50
N SER A 446 -17.16 -4.07 -15.50
CA SER A 446 -17.88 -2.87 -15.96
C SER A 446 -18.67 -2.20 -14.83
N GLY A 447 -19.50 -2.98 -14.13
CA GLY A 447 -20.28 -2.51 -12.99
C GLY A 447 -19.44 -1.91 -11.86
N HIS A 448 -18.37 -2.62 -11.45
CA HIS A 448 -17.48 -2.15 -10.39
C HIS A 448 -16.73 -0.88 -10.79
N VAL A 449 -16.26 -0.80 -12.04
CA VAL A 449 -15.58 0.38 -12.56
C VAL A 449 -16.52 1.59 -12.62
N SER A 450 -17.80 1.39 -12.98
CA SER A 450 -18.83 2.44 -12.89
C SER A 450 -19.00 2.95 -11.46
N LEU A 451 -19.10 2.06 -10.47
CA LEU A 451 -19.19 2.43 -9.05
C LEU A 451 -17.95 3.20 -8.57
N ILE A 452 -16.76 2.69 -8.88
CA ILE A 452 -15.48 3.32 -8.55
C ILE A 452 -15.41 4.73 -9.16
N SER A 453 -15.81 4.89 -10.43
CA SER A 453 -15.88 6.19 -11.09
C SER A 453 -16.83 7.15 -10.38
N ALA A 454 -17.98 6.66 -9.90
CA ALA A 454 -18.98 7.48 -9.21
C ALA A 454 -18.49 7.93 -7.82
N LEU A 455 -17.80 7.05 -7.09
CA LEU A 455 -17.21 7.34 -5.79
C LEU A 455 -15.98 8.26 -5.88
N GLY A 456 -15.33 8.32 -7.03
CA GLY A 456 -14.16 9.15 -7.32
C GLY A 456 -14.46 10.62 -7.63
N GLY A 457 -15.72 11.07 -7.51
CA GLY A 457 -16.14 12.41 -7.92
C GLY A 457 -15.52 13.58 -7.14
N CYS A 458 -14.92 13.34 -5.98
CA CYS A 458 -14.35 14.39 -5.14
C CYS A 458 -12.91 14.75 -5.54
N PRO A 459 -12.63 15.97 -6.07
CA PRO A 459 -11.27 16.35 -6.46
C PRO A 459 -10.32 16.50 -5.26
N THR A 460 -10.87 16.70 -4.06
CA THR A 460 -10.12 16.84 -2.81
C THR A 460 -10.01 15.54 -2.03
N ALA A 461 -10.55 14.40 -2.49
CA ALA A 461 -10.47 13.14 -1.76
C ALA A 461 -10.17 11.98 -2.72
N PRO A 462 -8.91 11.51 -2.80
CA PRO A 462 -8.57 10.43 -3.72
C PRO A 462 -9.25 9.13 -3.27
N ILE A 463 -9.64 8.33 -4.25
CA ILE A 463 -10.05 6.94 -4.01
C ILE A 463 -8.89 6.00 -4.31
N LYS A 464 -8.80 4.92 -3.54
CA LYS A 464 -7.86 3.81 -3.79
C LYS A 464 -8.62 2.52 -4.00
N PRO A 465 -9.00 2.23 -5.25
CA PRO A 465 -9.65 0.99 -5.60
C PRO A 465 -8.61 -0.14 -5.76
N TYR A 466 -8.90 -1.26 -5.11
CA TYR A 466 -8.26 -2.56 -5.29
C TYR A 466 -9.23 -3.47 -6.03
N MET A 467 -8.87 -3.89 -7.24
CA MET A 467 -9.64 -4.88 -8.00
C MET A 467 -9.01 -6.25 -7.81
N VAL A 468 -9.75 -7.16 -7.19
CA VAL A 468 -9.29 -8.50 -6.85
C VAL A 468 -9.96 -9.52 -7.76
N HIS A 469 -9.17 -10.16 -8.61
CA HIS A 469 -9.63 -11.28 -9.44
C HIS A 469 -9.60 -12.57 -8.63
N LEU A 470 -10.80 -13.08 -8.33
CA LEU A 470 -11.00 -14.33 -7.59
C LEU A 470 -11.05 -15.49 -8.58
N VAL A 471 -10.07 -16.37 -8.51
CA VAL A 471 -9.97 -17.54 -9.40
C VAL A 471 -10.03 -18.81 -8.57
N GLU A 472 -10.94 -19.72 -8.94
CA GLU A 472 -11.01 -21.03 -8.30
C GLU A 472 -9.71 -21.82 -8.57
N LEU A 473 -9.15 -22.40 -7.51
CA LEU A 473 -8.09 -23.39 -7.64
C LEU A 473 -8.70 -24.75 -8.05
N PRO A 474 -8.57 -25.20 -9.31
CA PRO A 474 -9.10 -26.49 -9.74
C PRO A 474 -8.36 -27.62 -9.03
N LYS A 475 -9.10 -28.68 -8.67
CA LYS A 475 -8.52 -29.91 -8.11
C LYS A 475 -7.57 -30.52 -9.15
N LYS A 476 -6.25 -30.36 -8.95
CA LYS A 476 -5.14 -30.80 -9.82
C LYS A 476 -5.52 -31.90 -10.84
N ARG A 477 -5.55 -31.57 -12.13
CA ARG A 477 -5.29 -32.57 -13.19
C ARG A 477 -3.78 -32.70 -13.31
N LYS A 478 -3.23 -33.90 -13.09
CA LYS A 478 -1.84 -34.22 -13.43
C LYS A 478 -1.66 -34.06 -14.93
N SER A 479 -1.10 -32.95 -15.41
CA SER A 479 -0.61 -32.89 -16.79
C SER A 479 0.66 -33.76 -16.84
N LYS A 480 0.72 -34.63 -17.85
CA LYS A 480 1.76 -35.66 -18.02
C LYS A 480 2.70 -35.23 -19.15
N LEU A 481 3.03 -33.94 -19.22
CA LEU A 481 3.87 -33.39 -20.28
C LEU A 481 5.35 -33.43 -19.84
N MET A 482 6.19 -33.96 -20.71
CA MET A 482 7.64 -34.03 -20.52
C MET A 482 8.25 -32.63 -20.74
N TYR A 483 9.23 -32.28 -19.90
CA TYR A 483 9.93 -30.97 -19.86
C TYR A 483 10.40 -30.42 -21.22
N HIS A 484 10.63 -31.28 -22.23
CA HIS A 484 11.14 -30.90 -23.55
C HIS A 484 10.06 -30.51 -24.57
N GLN A 485 8.76 -30.60 -24.22
CA GLN A 485 7.65 -30.23 -25.11
C GLN A 485 7.03 -28.86 -24.78
N LEU A 486 7.56 -28.17 -23.76
CA LEU A 486 7.18 -26.82 -23.39
C LEU A 486 8.03 -25.85 -24.23
N GLU A 487 7.40 -25.01 -25.05
CA GLU A 487 8.12 -23.92 -25.71
C GLU A 487 8.72 -22.98 -24.64
N ASP A 488 9.81 -22.27 -24.96
CA ASP A 488 10.58 -21.40 -24.03
C ASP A 488 9.76 -20.28 -23.33
N GLY A 489 8.44 -20.20 -23.56
CA GLY A 489 7.48 -19.35 -22.85
C GLY A 489 6.67 -20.03 -21.74
N ASP A 490 6.63 -21.36 -21.67
CA ASP A 490 5.72 -22.13 -20.79
C ASP A 490 6.35 -22.59 -19.46
N GLN A 491 7.57 -22.14 -19.15
CA GLN A 491 8.30 -22.58 -17.94
C GLN A 491 7.71 -22.07 -16.60
N TYR A 492 6.61 -21.31 -16.61
CA TYR A 492 5.89 -20.82 -15.42
C TYR A 492 4.43 -21.32 -15.32
N SER A 493 4.04 -22.31 -16.13
CA SER A 493 2.63 -22.64 -16.44
C SER A 493 1.73 -23.05 -15.27
N ASP A 494 2.22 -23.69 -14.21
CA ASP A 494 1.29 -24.36 -13.28
C ASP A 494 0.53 -23.42 -12.33
N GLU A 495 1.06 -22.23 -11.99
CA GLU A 495 0.34 -21.21 -11.17
C GLU A 495 -0.23 -20.05 -12.01
N GLU A 496 0.29 -19.85 -13.22
CA GLU A 496 -0.08 -18.72 -14.08
C GLU A 496 -1.23 -19.03 -15.04
N GLU A 497 -1.59 -20.30 -15.26
CA GLU A 497 -2.68 -20.69 -16.18
C GLU A 497 -4.10 -20.39 -15.61
N TYR A 498 -4.22 -20.26 -14.28
CA TYR A 498 -5.51 -20.01 -13.62
C TYR A 498 -6.16 -18.70 -14.10
N GLY A 499 -7.43 -18.78 -14.55
CA GLY A 499 -8.24 -17.65 -15.00
C GLY A 499 -8.21 -17.37 -16.50
N GLY A 500 -7.55 -18.18 -17.34
CA GLY A 500 -7.78 -18.19 -18.79
C GLY A 500 -7.75 -16.82 -19.50
N ASN A 501 -8.61 -16.63 -20.49
CA ASN A 501 -8.71 -15.35 -21.20
C ASN A 501 -9.31 -14.24 -20.34
N ASP A 502 -9.99 -14.58 -19.24
CA ASP A 502 -10.63 -13.62 -18.36
C ASP A 502 -9.64 -12.64 -17.75
N VAL A 503 -8.43 -13.10 -17.40
CA VAL A 503 -7.34 -12.24 -16.91
C VAL A 503 -6.99 -11.15 -17.93
N LEU A 504 -6.96 -11.48 -19.23
CA LEU A 504 -6.66 -10.52 -20.28
C LEU A 504 -7.76 -9.47 -20.40
N GLU A 505 -9.01 -9.92 -20.48
CA GLU A 505 -10.16 -9.05 -20.63
C GLU A 505 -10.33 -8.11 -19.44
N ILE A 506 -10.14 -8.61 -18.21
CA ILE A 506 -10.17 -7.79 -16.98
C ILE A 506 -9.07 -6.72 -17.02
N ASN A 507 -7.84 -7.13 -17.38
CA ASN A 507 -6.70 -6.21 -17.42
C ASN A 507 -6.87 -5.11 -18.48
N ASP A 508 -7.34 -5.48 -19.67
CA ASP A 508 -7.56 -4.56 -20.78
C ASP A 508 -8.70 -3.57 -20.45
N ALA A 509 -9.81 -4.05 -19.87
CA ALA A 509 -10.92 -3.19 -19.43
C ALA A 509 -10.47 -2.16 -18.37
N LEU A 510 -9.61 -2.59 -17.43
CA LEU A 510 -9.06 -1.71 -16.41
C LEU A 510 -8.02 -0.73 -16.96
N ASP A 511 -7.20 -1.14 -17.93
CA ASP A 511 -6.28 -0.23 -18.61
C ASP A 511 -7.02 0.89 -19.35
N THR A 512 -8.10 0.55 -20.05
CA THR A 512 -8.99 1.54 -20.67
C THR A 512 -9.54 2.51 -19.62
N PHE A 513 -10.07 1.99 -18.52
CA PHE A 513 -10.59 2.82 -17.43
C PHE A 513 -9.55 3.78 -16.82
N ILE A 514 -8.36 3.28 -16.50
CA ILE A 514 -7.28 4.08 -15.90
C ILE A 514 -6.86 5.17 -16.90
N SER A 515 -6.75 4.82 -18.19
CA SER A 515 -6.34 5.77 -19.23
C SER A 515 -7.33 6.95 -19.37
N GLU A 516 -8.63 6.68 -19.23
CA GLU A 516 -9.71 7.65 -19.37
C GLU A 516 -9.92 8.49 -18.10
N THR A 517 -9.93 7.86 -16.93
CA THR A 517 -10.30 8.52 -15.66
C THR A 517 -9.11 9.01 -14.85
N LYS A 518 -7.90 8.53 -15.14
CA LYS A 518 -6.68 8.76 -14.36
C LYS A 518 -6.77 8.28 -12.90
N ILE A 519 -7.78 7.47 -12.57
CA ILE A 519 -7.91 6.79 -11.29
C ILE A 519 -7.08 5.51 -11.38
N LEU A 520 -6.06 5.38 -10.53
CA LEU A 520 -5.19 4.22 -10.52
C LEU A 520 -5.86 3.07 -9.75
N VAL A 521 -6.09 1.94 -10.43
CA VAL A 521 -6.66 0.72 -9.84
C VAL A 521 -5.56 -0.29 -9.59
N HIS A 522 -5.41 -0.71 -8.33
CA HIS A 522 -4.47 -1.76 -7.96
C HIS A 522 -5.11 -3.12 -8.23
N GLN A 523 -4.45 -3.96 -9.01
CA GLN A 523 -4.96 -5.27 -9.36
C GLN A 523 -4.24 -6.34 -8.56
N SER A 524 -5.01 -7.26 -8.00
CA SER A 524 -4.48 -8.46 -7.34
C SER A 524 -5.27 -9.68 -7.80
N LYS A 525 -4.64 -10.86 -7.72
CA LYS A 525 -5.25 -12.14 -8.05
C LYS A 525 -5.21 -13.02 -6.81
N ILE A 526 -6.36 -13.56 -6.42
CA ILE A 526 -6.46 -14.56 -5.36
C ILE A 526 -6.82 -15.88 -6.02
N VAL A 527 -5.98 -16.90 -5.82
CA VAL A 527 -6.21 -18.25 -6.31
C VAL A 527 -6.42 -19.15 -5.11
N ALA A 528 -7.66 -19.55 -4.87
CA ALA A 528 -8.03 -20.34 -3.71
C ALA A 528 -9.24 -21.24 -3.99
N SER A 529 -9.51 -22.17 -3.08
CA SER A 529 -10.72 -22.99 -3.18
C SER A 529 -11.95 -22.15 -2.83
N PHE A 530 -13.09 -22.36 -3.48
CA PHE A 530 -14.36 -21.71 -3.11
C PHE A 530 -14.76 -21.87 -1.63
N LEU A 531 -14.21 -22.87 -0.93
CA LEU A 531 -14.44 -23.05 0.50
C LEU A 531 -13.72 -22.00 1.36
N THR A 532 -12.58 -21.48 0.91
CA THR A 532 -11.68 -20.59 1.67
C THR A 532 -11.54 -19.18 1.06
N ILE A 533 -12.01 -18.95 -0.18
CA ILE A 533 -11.92 -17.65 -0.85
C ILE A 533 -12.46 -16.49 0.02
N ASN A 534 -13.51 -16.73 0.80
CA ASN A 534 -14.05 -15.71 1.70
C ASN A 534 -13.03 -15.27 2.77
N GLU A 535 -12.23 -16.19 3.31
CA GLU A 535 -11.19 -15.88 4.30
C GLU A 535 -10.10 -15.03 3.66
N ASP A 536 -9.67 -15.38 2.44
CA ASP A 536 -8.67 -14.60 1.70
C ASP A 536 -9.16 -13.19 1.34
N VAL A 537 -10.44 -13.04 0.98
CA VAL A 537 -11.07 -11.73 0.73
C VAL A 537 -11.13 -10.89 2.02
N CYS A 538 -11.53 -11.48 3.15
CA CYS A 538 -11.59 -10.80 4.44
C CYS A 538 -10.20 -10.40 4.95
N ASN A 539 -9.23 -11.32 4.90
CA ASN A 539 -7.84 -11.06 5.26
C ASN A 539 -7.23 -9.98 4.35
N GLY A 540 -7.50 -10.04 3.04
CA GLY A 540 -7.07 -9.01 2.09
C GLY A 540 -7.68 -7.64 2.39
N ALA A 541 -8.95 -7.58 2.80
CA ALA A 541 -9.60 -6.33 3.20
C ALA A 541 -9.01 -5.74 4.48
N GLU A 542 -8.64 -6.59 5.45
CA GLU A 542 -7.95 -6.19 6.68
C GLU A 542 -6.54 -5.67 6.40
N ASP A 543 -5.75 -6.42 5.61
CA ASP A 543 -4.39 -6.06 5.22
C ASP A 543 -4.34 -4.72 4.46
N LEU A 544 -5.31 -4.50 3.57
CA LEU A 544 -5.43 -3.27 2.78
C LEU A 544 -6.16 -2.14 3.52
N ARG A 545 -6.70 -2.42 4.72
CA ARG A 545 -7.49 -1.51 5.57
C ARG A 545 -8.60 -0.82 4.78
N VAL A 546 -9.40 -1.64 4.11
CA VAL A 546 -10.46 -1.21 3.20
C VAL A 546 -11.70 -0.78 3.99
N CYS A 547 -12.40 0.26 3.52
CA CYS A 547 -13.63 0.74 4.17
C CYS A 547 -14.87 -0.01 3.69
N ILE A 548 -14.88 -0.46 2.42
CA ILE A 548 -15.99 -1.20 1.83
C ILE A 548 -15.52 -2.25 0.82
N ILE A 549 -16.08 -3.46 0.92
CA ILE A 549 -15.90 -4.52 -0.07
C ILE A 549 -17.10 -4.52 -1.02
N PHE A 550 -16.87 -4.39 -2.32
CA PHE A 550 -17.89 -4.64 -3.34
C PHE A 550 -17.78 -6.07 -3.86
N LEU A 551 -18.91 -6.78 -3.78
CA LEU A 551 -19.09 -8.14 -4.27
C LEU A 551 -20.06 -8.14 -5.46
N PRO A 552 -19.81 -8.95 -6.49
CA PRO A 552 -20.75 -9.14 -7.57
C PRO A 552 -21.92 -9.99 -7.10
N PHE A 553 -23.12 -9.70 -7.63
CA PHE A 553 -24.26 -10.58 -7.48
C PHE A 553 -24.09 -11.89 -8.29
N HIS A 554 -24.60 -12.99 -7.74
CA HIS A 554 -24.45 -14.34 -8.31
C HIS A 554 -25.35 -14.63 -9.52
N LYS A 555 -26.32 -13.75 -9.80
CA LYS A 555 -27.14 -13.80 -11.02
C LYS A 555 -26.74 -12.65 -11.94
N HIS A 556 -26.81 -12.86 -13.25
CA HIS A 556 -26.58 -11.81 -14.25
C HIS A 556 -27.79 -11.61 -15.15
N GLN A 557 -27.97 -10.40 -15.67
CA GLN A 557 -29.03 -10.14 -16.64
C GLN A 557 -28.65 -10.65 -18.04
N ARG A 558 -29.57 -11.36 -18.68
CA ARG A 558 -29.50 -11.77 -20.08
C ARG A 558 -30.02 -10.66 -20.99
N ILE A 559 -29.84 -10.84 -22.30
CA ILE A 559 -30.32 -9.91 -23.33
C ILE A 559 -31.86 -9.80 -23.33
N ASP A 560 -32.56 -10.84 -22.88
CA ASP A 560 -34.03 -10.87 -22.74
C ASP A 560 -34.54 -10.17 -21.47
N GLY A 561 -33.66 -9.53 -20.68
CA GLY A 561 -33.99 -8.84 -19.44
C GLY A 561 -34.10 -9.75 -18.22
N LYS A 562 -34.10 -11.09 -18.38
CA LYS A 562 -34.22 -12.04 -17.27
C LYS A 562 -32.89 -12.27 -16.58
N MET A 563 -32.95 -12.57 -15.28
CA MET A 563 -31.78 -12.93 -14.48
C MET A 563 -31.48 -14.43 -14.62
N GLU A 564 -30.23 -14.76 -14.92
CA GLU A 564 -29.72 -16.13 -15.04
C GLU A 564 -28.71 -16.39 -13.93
N ASN A 565 -28.79 -17.57 -13.31
CA ASN A 565 -27.83 -18.00 -12.30
C ASN A 565 -26.50 -18.30 -13.00
N SER A 566 -25.43 -17.60 -12.62
CA SER A 566 -24.10 -17.91 -13.16
C SER A 566 -23.40 -19.00 -12.35
N MET A 567 -23.31 -18.83 -11.03
CA MET A 567 -22.62 -19.76 -10.11
C MET A 567 -23.23 -19.68 -8.70
N GLU A 568 -23.77 -20.78 -8.17
CA GLU A 568 -24.30 -20.85 -6.80
C GLU A 568 -23.19 -20.73 -5.74
N GLU A 569 -21.96 -21.08 -6.10
CA GLU A 569 -20.80 -20.96 -5.24
C GLU A 569 -20.52 -19.51 -4.85
N ILE A 570 -20.75 -18.56 -5.76
CA ILE A 570 -20.60 -17.11 -5.49
C ILE A 570 -21.58 -16.68 -4.40
N ARG A 571 -22.80 -17.20 -4.40
CA ARG A 571 -23.80 -16.91 -3.36
C ARG A 571 -23.31 -17.36 -1.99
N ALA A 572 -22.77 -18.58 -1.89
CA ALA A 572 -22.23 -19.09 -0.64
C ALA A 572 -21.05 -18.25 -0.13
N ILE A 573 -20.18 -17.78 -1.03
CA ILE A 573 -19.05 -16.91 -0.68
C ILE A 573 -19.55 -15.54 -0.20
N ASN A 574 -20.48 -14.92 -0.93
CA ASN A 574 -21.05 -13.62 -0.56
C ASN A 574 -21.66 -13.67 0.85
N GLN A 575 -22.41 -14.73 1.17
CA GLN A 575 -22.99 -14.92 2.51
C GLN A 575 -21.92 -15.08 3.60
N LYS A 576 -20.80 -15.76 3.31
CA LYS A 576 -19.69 -15.88 4.25
C LYS A 576 -18.97 -14.56 4.46
N VAL A 577 -18.72 -13.79 3.39
CA VAL A 577 -18.08 -12.47 3.47
C VAL A 577 -18.95 -11.50 4.25
N LEU A 578 -20.27 -11.46 4.00
CA LEU A 578 -21.21 -10.63 4.77
C LEU A 578 -21.19 -10.90 6.29
N ARG A 579 -20.78 -12.11 6.71
CA ARG A 579 -20.68 -12.50 8.13
C ARG A 579 -19.33 -12.18 8.77
N HIS A 580 -18.23 -12.28 8.02
CA HIS A 580 -16.87 -12.21 8.56
C HIS A 580 -16.09 -10.96 8.11
N ALA A 581 -16.66 -10.12 7.24
CA ALA A 581 -15.95 -8.95 6.73
C ALA A 581 -15.56 -7.97 7.85
N PRO A 582 -14.30 -7.50 7.88
CA PRO A 582 -13.83 -6.52 8.84
C PRO A 582 -14.36 -5.11 8.58
N CYS A 583 -15.11 -4.91 7.49
CA CYS A 583 -15.66 -3.62 7.07
C CYS A 583 -17.04 -3.78 6.44
N SER A 584 -17.64 -2.66 6.03
CA SER A 584 -18.93 -2.67 5.32
C SER A 584 -18.83 -3.42 4.00
N VAL A 585 -19.94 -4.04 3.58
CA VAL A 585 -19.99 -4.87 2.37
C VAL A 585 -21.12 -4.39 1.48
N GLY A 586 -20.82 -4.15 0.20
CA GLY A 586 -21.79 -3.82 -0.83
C GLY A 586 -21.94 -4.98 -1.82
N ILE A 587 -23.15 -5.47 -2.06
CA ILE A 587 -23.44 -6.38 -3.16
C ILE A 587 -24.00 -5.58 -4.33
N PHE A 588 -23.33 -5.68 -5.48
CA PHE A 588 -23.72 -4.98 -6.69
C PHE A 588 -24.42 -5.91 -7.68
N VAL A 589 -25.69 -5.60 -7.95
CA VAL A 589 -26.51 -6.22 -8.99
C VAL A 589 -26.37 -5.40 -10.26
N ASP A 590 -25.51 -5.88 -11.15
CA ASP A 590 -25.24 -5.21 -12.43
C ASP A 590 -26.28 -5.58 -13.49
N ARG A 591 -26.98 -4.57 -14.02
CA ARG A 591 -27.94 -4.68 -15.13
C ARG A 591 -27.32 -4.28 -16.49
N GLY A 592 -26.00 -4.08 -16.54
CA GLY A 592 -25.27 -3.87 -17.80
C GLY A 592 -25.70 -2.61 -18.55
N GLN A 593 -25.98 -2.73 -19.86
CA GLN A 593 -26.26 -1.58 -20.73
C GLN A 593 -27.52 -0.80 -20.36
N THR A 594 -28.52 -1.45 -19.75
CA THR A 594 -29.76 -0.81 -19.28
C THR A 594 -29.63 -0.21 -17.88
N GLY A 595 -28.56 -0.54 -17.15
CA GLY A 595 -28.34 -0.14 -15.78
C GLY A 595 -27.38 1.05 -15.62
N PHE A 596 -26.70 1.09 -14.49
CA PHE A 596 -25.77 2.15 -14.11
C PHE A 596 -24.51 2.15 -14.98
N GLN A 597 -24.38 3.17 -15.83
CA GLN A 597 -23.21 3.34 -16.71
C GLN A 597 -22.15 4.25 -16.10
N GLN A 598 -20.91 4.10 -16.56
CA GLN A 598 -19.80 4.95 -16.14
C GLN A 598 -20.14 6.45 -16.30
N PRO A 599 -20.08 7.24 -15.21
CA PRO A 599 -20.32 8.68 -15.27
C PRO A 599 -19.25 9.43 -16.08
N HIS A 600 -18.01 8.95 -16.07
CA HIS A 600 -16.94 9.45 -16.92
C HIS A 600 -17.14 8.95 -18.36
N GLY A 601 -17.01 9.85 -19.36
CA GLY A 601 -17.23 9.52 -20.78
C GLY A 601 -18.69 9.56 -21.25
N SER A 602 -19.67 9.25 -20.39
CA SER A 602 -21.10 9.30 -20.76
C SER A 602 -21.62 10.75 -20.88
N GLN A 603 -22.42 11.03 -21.92
CA GLN A 603 -23.08 12.35 -22.10
C GLN A 603 -24.33 12.52 -21.21
N CYS A 604 -24.79 11.45 -20.54
CA CYS A 604 -26.05 11.46 -19.79
C CYS A 604 -25.82 11.59 -18.27
N VAL A 605 -26.63 12.42 -17.61
CA VAL A 605 -26.69 12.52 -16.15
C VAL A 605 -27.30 11.24 -15.60
N GLN A 606 -26.65 10.63 -14.61
CA GLN A 606 -27.13 9.42 -13.96
C GLN A 606 -28.05 9.79 -12.79
N ASN A 607 -29.31 9.36 -12.86
CA ASN A 607 -30.28 9.55 -11.78
C ASN A 607 -30.17 8.38 -10.79
N ILE A 608 -29.83 8.68 -9.54
CA ILE A 608 -29.60 7.67 -8.49
C ILE A 608 -30.62 7.89 -7.37
N ALA A 609 -31.25 6.81 -6.91
CA ALA A 609 -32.17 6.84 -5.78
C ALA A 609 -31.58 6.09 -4.58
N ILE A 610 -31.72 6.67 -3.39
CA ILE A 610 -31.47 5.97 -2.12
C ILE A 610 -32.81 5.70 -1.47
N LEU A 611 -33.06 4.46 -1.10
CA LEU A 611 -34.25 4.08 -0.36
C LEU A 611 -33.89 3.97 1.11
N PHE A 612 -34.47 4.82 1.95
CA PHE A 612 -34.19 4.88 3.39
C PHE A 612 -35.42 4.45 4.18
N PHE A 613 -35.36 3.27 4.79
CA PHE A 613 -36.39 2.68 5.65
C PHE A 613 -36.03 2.81 7.14
N GLY A 614 -34.77 3.09 7.45
CA GLY A 614 -34.24 3.31 8.80
C GLY A 614 -33.42 2.11 9.30
N GLY A 615 -32.45 2.41 10.17
CA GLY A 615 -31.52 1.43 10.73
C GLY A 615 -30.06 1.59 10.24
N PRO A 616 -29.15 0.79 10.81
CA PRO A 616 -27.70 0.95 10.61
C PRO A 616 -27.24 0.77 9.15
N ASP A 617 -27.81 -0.18 8.42
CA ASP A 617 -27.44 -0.45 7.02
C ASP A 617 -27.88 0.68 6.08
N ASP A 618 -29.04 1.29 6.34
CA ASP A 618 -29.54 2.43 5.55
C ASP A 618 -28.74 3.71 5.83
N ARG A 619 -28.29 3.93 7.07
CA ARG A 619 -27.36 5.02 7.41
C ARG A 619 -26.03 4.87 6.68
N GLU A 620 -25.51 3.65 6.60
CA GLU A 620 -24.30 3.35 5.86
C GLU A 620 -24.49 3.54 4.34
N ALA A 621 -25.62 3.11 3.79
CA ALA A 621 -25.99 3.34 2.40
C ALA A 621 -26.08 4.85 2.06
N LEU A 622 -26.71 5.62 2.95
CA LEU A 622 -26.77 7.08 2.85
C LEU A 622 -25.40 7.74 3.06
N ALA A 623 -24.48 7.14 3.83
CA ALA A 623 -23.11 7.61 3.96
C ALA A 623 -22.31 7.41 2.66
N CYS A 624 -22.43 6.23 2.05
CA CYS A 624 -21.81 5.91 0.76
C CYS A 624 -22.22 6.91 -0.33
N SER A 625 -23.51 7.24 -0.38
CA SER A 625 -24.05 8.15 -1.40
C SER A 625 -23.59 9.61 -1.26
N LYS A 626 -23.18 10.06 -0.06
CA LYS A 626 -22.57 11.40 0.14
C LYS A 626 -21.37 11.60 -0.78
N ARG A 627 -20.61 10.55 -1.07
CA ARG A 627 -19.45 10.59 -1.98
C ARG A 627 -19.87 10.55 -3.44
N ILE A 628 -20.84 9.71 -3.78
CA ILE A 628 -21.40 9.60 -5.13
C ILE A 628 -21.99 10.95 -5.58
N LEU A 629 -22.65 11.66 -4.65
CA LEU A 629 -23.19 13.01 -4.86
C LEU A 629 -22.15 14.05 -5.27
N MET A 630 -20.86 13.85 -4.93
CA MET A 630 -19.80 14.80 -5.29
C MET A 630 -19.46 14.76 -6.79
N HIS A 631 -19.94 13.75 -7.52
CA HIS A 631 -19.68 13.62 -8.94
C HIS A 631 -20.62 14.55 -9.75
N SER A 632 -20.05 15.36 -10.66
CA SER A 632 -20.77 16.42 -11.38
C SER A 632 -21.91 15.94 -12.31
N LYS A 633 -21.90 14.66 -12.69
CA LYS A 633 -22.90 14.02 -13.57
C LYS A 633 -23.86 13.08 -12.84
N VAL A 634 -23.94 13.17 -11.52
CA VAL A 634 -24.89 12.40 -10.71
C VAL A 634 -25.98 13.33 -10.19
N ASN A 635 -27.23 12.90 -10.33
CA ASN A 635 -28.36 13.50 -9.64
C ASN A 635 -28.90 12.49 -8.61
N LEU A 636 -28.76 12.81 -7.33
CA LEU A 636 -29.12 11.92 -6.23
C LEU A 636 -30.46 12.33 -5.62
N THR A 637 -31.37 11.38 -5.45
CA THR A 637 -32.63 11.57 -4.70
C THR A 637 -32.68 10.62 -3.52
N VAL A 638 -32.91 11.15 -2.32
CA VAL A 638 -33.17 10.36 -1.11
C VAL A 638 -34.69 10.19 -0.98
N ILE A 639 -35.16 8.94 -0.96
CA ILE A 639 -36.56 8.59 -0.75
C ILE A 639 -36.67 7.95 0.63
N ARG A 640 -37.24 8.71 1.57
CA ARG A 640 -37.44 8.28 2.95
C ARG A 640 -38.82 7.66 3.12
N PHE A 641 -38.87 6.41 3.56
CA PHE A 641 -40.11 5.70 3.85
C PHE A 641 -40.43 5.80 5.33
N LEU A 642 -41.63 6.29 5.64
CA LEU A 642 -42.12 6.46 7.00
C LEU A 642 -43.45 5.73 7.17
N HIS A 643 -43.65 5.15 8.36
CA HIS A 643 -44.92 4.50 8.67
C HIS A 643 -45.99 5.54 8.99
N LYS A 644 -47.20 5.40 8.44
CA LYS A 644 -48.36 6.22 8.77
C LYS A 644 -48.90 5.85 10.15
N THR A 645 -48.43 6.52 11.20
CA THR A 645 -49.06 6.41 12.52
C THR A 645 -50.37 7.20 12.52
N THR A 646 -51.51 6.51 12.68
CA THR A 646 -52.81 7.15 12.89
C THR A 646 -52.80 7.89 14.22
N ALA A 647 -52.60 9.21 14.18
CA ALA A 647 -52.78 10.07 15.33
C ALA A 647 -54.28 10.18 15.69
N SER A 648 -54.80 9.28 16.53
CA SER A 648 -55.78 9.62 17.57
C SER A 648 -56.03 8.46 18.57
N ARG A 649 -55.96 8.81 19.86
CA ARG A 649 -56.38 8.07 21.09
C ARG A 649 -55.47 6.93 21.59
N SER A 650 -54.57 7.24 22.52
CA SER A 650 -54.89 7.26 23.96
C SER A 650 -53.64 7.54 24.79
N SER A 651 -53.62 8.70 25.45
CA SER A 651 -52.95 8.82 26.73
C SER A 651 -53.70 7.96 27.75
N ASN A 652 -52.94 7.26 28.59
CA ASN A 652 -53.36 6.61 29.85
C ASN A 652 -54.43 5.50 29.77
N SER A 653 -54.05 4.22 29.63
CA SER A 653 -54.96 3.11 29.99
C SER A 653 -54.39 1.68 30.12
N TRP A 654 -53.11 1.42 30.40
CA TRP A 654 -52.69 0.02 30.65
C TRP A 654 -51.70 -0.09 31.81
N ILE A 655 -52.19 0.24 33.01
CA ILE A 655 -51.69 -0.33 34.26
C ILE A 655 -52.76 -1.33 34.70
N ASN A 656 -52.55 -2.61 34.38
CA ASN A 656 -52.77 -3.79 35.22
C ASN A 656 -52.94 -5.05 34.37
N ASP A 657 -52.28 -6.11 34.84
CA ASP A 657 -52.42 -7.54 34.50
C ASP A 657 -51.75 -8.06 33.22
N ALA A 658 -50.52 -8.59 33.35
CA ALA A 658 -50.24 -10.04 33.30
C ALA A 658 -48.73 -10.38 33.07
N SER A 659 -48.08 -10.85 34.15
CA SER A 659 -47.00 -11.85 34.22
C SER A 659 -45.93 -12.00 33.09
N GLN A 660 -44.70 -11.60 33.44
CA GLN A 660 -43.42 -12.32 33.25
C GLN A 660 -42.87 -12.62 31.83
N LYS A 661 -43.26 -11.89 30.78
CA LYS A 661 -42.59 -11.97 29.45
C LYS A 661 -42.07 -10.64 28.87
N ASP A 662 -42.09 -9.56 29.65
CA ASP A 662 -41.98 -8.20 29.11
C ASP A 662 -40.60 -7.54 29.18
N GLU A 663 -39.59 -8.12 29.83
CA GLU A 663 -38.27 -7.46 29.91
C GLU A 663 -37.53 -7.40 28.54
N GLU A 664 -37.62 -8.44 27.71
CA GLU A 664 -37.03 -8.43 26.35
C GLU A 664 -37.80 -7.50 25.39
N VAL A 665 -39.12 -7.43 25.54
CA VAL A 665 -39.99 -6.63 24.67
C VAL A 665 -39.89 -5.14 25.00
N ILE A 666 -39.76 -4.79 26.29
CA ILE A 666 -39.56 -3.40 26.73
C ILE A 666 -38.18 -2.89 26.28
N MET A 667 -37.13 -3.71 26.38
CA MET A 667 -35.78 -3.38 25.88
C MET A 667 -35.74 -3.21 24.35
N ALA A 668 -36.48 -4.03 23.59
CA ALA A 668 -36.59 -3.88 22.14
C ALA A 668 -37.31 -2.58 21.75
N ILE A 669 -38.36 -2.19 22.48
CA ILE A 669 -39.12 -0.94 22.23
C ILE A 669 -38.27 0.30 22.58
N SER A 670 -37.49 0.27 23.66
CA SER A 670 -36.57 1.38 24.00
C SER A 670 -35.45 1.54 22.96
N ASN A 671 -34.90 0.43 22.46
CA ASN A 671 -33.87 0.46 21.41
C ASN A 671 -34.42 1.03 20.09
N ILE A 672 -35.66 0.67 19.71
CA ILE A 672 -36.32 1.20 18.50
C ILE A 672 -36.51 2.73 18.58
N GLY A 673 -36.86 3.26 19.76
CA GLY A 673 -36.96 4.71 19.99
C GLY A 673 -35.63 5.42 19.76
N THR A 674 -34.56 4.92 20.39
CA THR A 674 -33.21 5.50 20.24
C THR A 674 -32.66 5.40 18.82
N GLU A 675 -32.89 4.29 18.10
CA GLU A 675 -32.43 4.18 16.72
C GLU A 675 -33.18 5.13 15.77
N ASN A 676 -34.48 5.36 15.99
CA ASN A 676 -35.25 6.31 15.21
C ASN A 676 -34.76 7.75 15.42
N GLU A 677 -34.37 8.11 16.64
CA GLU A 677 -33.74 9.40 16.93
C GLU A 677 -32.40 9.56 16.22
N ILE A 678 -31.55 8.53 16.23
CA ILE A 678 -30.28 8.52 15.50
C ILE A 678 -30.51 8.65 13.99
N ASP A 679 -31.49 7.92 13.44
CA ASP A 679 -31.86 8.01 12.02
C ASP A 679 -32.35 9.42 11.65
N ASN A 680 -33.20 10.02 12.49
CA ASN A 680 -33.68 11.39 12.30
C ASN A 680 -32.52 12.38 12.26
N ALA A 681 -31.63 12.33 13.26
CA ALA A 681 -30.48 13.21 13.34
C ALA A 681 -29.52 13.05 12.14
N PHE A 682 -29.31 11.82 11.69
CA PHE A 682 -28.44 11.53 10.55
C PHE A 682 -29.02 12.05 9.22
N VAL A 683 -30.32 11.82 9.00
CA VAL A 683 -31.03 12.34 7.81
C VAL A 683 -31.12 13.86 7.85
N GLU A 684 -31.38 14.48 9.00
CA GLU A 684 -31.41 15.93 9.16
C GLU A 684 -30.04 16.55 8.85
N THR A 685 -28.96 15.94 9.34
CA THR A 685 -27.59 16.37 9.02
C THR A 685 -27.32 16.30 7.51
N PHE A 686 -27.77 15.23 6.85
CA PHE A 686 -27.66 15.11 5.39
C PHE A 686 -28.51 16.18 4.67
N TYR A 687 -29.74 16.38 5.11
CA TYR A 687 -30.67 17.34 4.53
C TYR A 687 -30.10 18.76 4.57
N ASN A 688 -29.66 19.20 5.75
CA ASN A 688 -29.11 20.53 5.97
C ASN A 688 -27.83 20.77 5.14
N ARG A 689 -27.00 19.74 4.95
CA ARG A 689 -25.74 19.86 4.22
C ARG A 689 -25.90 19.79 2.70
N TYR A 690 -26.79 18.96 2.18
CA TYR A 690 -26.84 18.64 0.75
C TYR A 690 -28.16 19.02 0.08
N VAL A 691 -29.29 18.78 0.74
CA VAL A 691 -30.62 19.03 0.17
C VAL A 691 -30.96 20.52 0.24
N ALA A 692 -30.74 21.16 1.39
CA ALA A 692 -30.97 22.59 1.57
C ALA A 692 -30.11 23.47 0.64
N GLN A 693 -28.96 22.95 0.19
CA GLN A 693 -28.09 23.59 -0.80
C GLN A 693 -28.49 23.30 -2.25
N GLY A 694 -29.58 22.55 -2.48
CA GLY A 694 -30.06 22.17 -3.81
C GLY A 694 -29.18 21.14 -4.54
N ARG A 695 -28.34 20.40 -3.82
CA ARG A 695 -27.42 19.40 -4.43
C ARG A 695 -28.07 18.03 -4.58
N ALA A 696 -29.00 17.66 -3.71
CA ALA A 696 -29.71 16.38 -3.73
C ALA A 696 -31.22 16.60 -3.60
N GLY A 697 -32.01 15.74 -4.25
CA GLY A 697 -33.46 15.65 -4.06
C GLY A 697 -33.80 14.90 -2.77
N PHE A 698 -34.92 15.24 -2.15
CA PHE A 698 -35.43 14.58 -0.96
C PHE A 698 -36.95 14.42 -1.06
N VAL A 699 -37.43 13.19 -0.85
CA VAL A 699 -38.85 12.83 -0.94
C VAL A 699 -39.21 11.95 0.25
N GLU A 700 -40.27 12.30 0.96
CA GLU A 700 -40.85 11.45 2.00
C GLU A 700 -42.09 10.72 1.47
N LYS A 701 -42.17 9.42 1.75
CA LYS A 701 -43.32 8.57 1.40
C LYS A 701 -43.87 7.96 2.68
N TYR A 702 -45.11 8.33 3.01
CA TYR A 702 -45.83 7.83 4.18
C TYR A 702 -46.68 6.62 3.78
N LEU A 703 -46.37 5.44 4.30
CA LEU A 703 -47.00 4.17 3.91
C LEU A 703 -47.58 3.42 5.11
N SER A 704 -48.66 2.68 4.88
CA SER A 704 -49.35 1.90 5.90
C SER A 704 -48.95 0.42 5.93
N SER A 705 -48.51 -0.14 4.79
CA SER A 705 -48.22 -1.58 4.64
C SER A 705 -47.13 -1.85 3.60
N GLY A 706 -46.54 -3.06 3.63
CA GLY A 706 -45.56 -3.51 2.64
C GLY A 706 -46.10 -3.56 1.20
N GLN A 707 -47.39 -3.79 1.00
CA GLN A 707 -48.01 -3.76 -0.34
C GLN A 707 -47.98 -2.35 -0.94
N GLU A 708 -48.23 -1.30 -0.13
CA GLU A 708 -48.07 0.08 -0.59
C GLU A 708 -46.60 0.38 -0.95
N THR A 709 -45.64 -0.20 -0.22
CA THR A 709 -44.22 -0.08 -0.53
C THR A 709 -43.91 -0.66 -1.91
N VAL A 710 -44.37 -1.89 -2.23
CA VAL A 710 -44.18 -2.51 -3.55
C VAL A 710 -44.76 -1.63 -4.66
N ALA A 711 -45.96 -1.06 -4.45
CA ALA A 711 -46.61 -0.20 -5.43
C ALA A 711 -45.79 1.07 -5.73
N VAL A 712 -45.23 1.71 -4.70
CA VAL A 712 -44.36 2.88 -4.87
C VAL A 712 -43.05 2.50 -5.56
N LEU A 713 -42.44 1.36 -5.22
CA LEU A 713 -41.22 0.90 -5.88
C LEU A 713 -41.45 0.65 -7.37
N ARG A 714 -42.62 0.10 -7.75
CA ARG A 714 -43.00 -0.11 -9.15
C ARG A 714 -43.25 1.21 -9.90
N GLU A 715 -43.74 2.25 -9.22
CA GLU A 715 -43.92 3.59 -9.79
C GLU A 715 -42.58 4.25 -10.16
N ILE A 716 -41.55 4.07 -9.34
CA ILE A 716 -40.24 4.73 -9.50
C ILE A 716 -39.21 3.89 -10.28
N ALA A 717 -39.53 2.64 -10.63
CA ALA A 717 -38.61 1.65 -11.22
C ALA A 717 -37.85 2.17 -12.45
N ASP A 718 -38.53 2.87 -13.37
CA ASP A 718 -37.94 3.36 -14.63
C ASP A 718 -37.31 4.76 -14.53
N SER A 719 -37.37 5.39 -13.36
CA SER A 719 -36.91 6.78 -13.19
C SER A 719 -35.43 6.91 -12.85
N TYR A 720 -34.80 5.82 -12.38
CA TYR A 720 -33.46 5.83 -11.82
C TYR A 720 -32.58 4.72 -12.43
N SER A 721 -31.31 5.04 -12.68
CA SER A 721 -30.33 4.09 -13.23
C SER A 721 -29.62 3.27 -12.16
N LEU A 722 -29.63 3.73 -10.90
CA LEU A 722 -29.07 3.03 -9.74
C LEU A 722 -29.96 3.22 -8.51
N PHE A 723 -30.30 2.12 -7.84
CA PHE A 723 -30.91 2.11 -6.52
C PHE A 723 -29.89 1.71 -5.47
N ILE A 724 -29.76 2.49 -4.40
CA ILE A 724 -28.90 2.19 -3.24
C ILE A 724 -29.79 1.93 -2.04
N VAL A 725 -29.62 0.79 -1.40
CA VAL A 725 -30.46 0.34 -0.27
C VAL A 725 -29.59 -0.32 0.79
N GLY A 726 -29.94 -0.16 2.07
CA GLY A 726 -29.36 -1.02 3.10
C GLY A 726 -29.90 -2.44 2.99
N LYS A 727 -29.07 -3.44 3.31
CA LYS A 727 -29.51 -4.85 3.36
C LYS A 727 -30.68 -5.05 4.33
N GLY A 728 -30.71 -4.26 5.39
CA GLY A 728 -31.75 -4.30 6.41
C GLY A 728 -31.30 -5.10 7.63
N GLY A 729 -31.64 -4.58 8.81
CA GLY A 729 -31.29 -5.15 10.10
C GLY A 729 -32.26 -4.82 11.23
N ARG A 730 -33.32 -4.08 10.95
CA ARG A 730 -34.43 -3.94 11.90
C ARG A 730 -35.25 -5.23 11.85
N GLY A 731 -35.58 -5.78 13.01
CA GLY A 731 -36.65 -6.78 13.13
C GLY A 731 -37.92 -6.30 12.43
N THR A 732 -38.90 -7.20 12.29
CA THR A 732 -40.14 -7.02 11.50
C THR A 732 -40.63 -5.57 11.38
N CYS A 733 -40.22 -4.87 10.31
CA CYS A 733 -40.69 -3.52 10.03
C CYS A 733 -42.06 -3.62 9.36
N PRO A 734 -43.09 -2.87 9.81
CA PRO A 734 -44.41 -2.92 9.19
C PRO A 734 -44.39 -2.54 7.70
N LEU A 735 -43.41 -1.72 7.29
CA LEU A 735 -43.21 -1.27 5.91
C LEU A 735 -42.65 -2.35 4.97
N THR A 736 -42.07 -3.42 5.51
CA THR A 736 -41.55 -4.57 4.76
C THR A 736 -42.30 -5.87 5.11
N SER A 737 -43.35 -5.77 5.94
CA SER A 737 -44.19 -6.90 6.31
C SER A 737 -44.86 -7.52 5.08
N GLY A 738 -44.77 -8.84 4.94
CA GLY A 738 -45.27 -9.59 3.77
C GLY A 738 -44.29 -9.71 2.60
N MET A 739 -43.16 -8.97 2.60
CA MET A 739 -42.09 -9.16 1.60
C MET A 739 -41.22 -10.40 1.91
N SER A 740 -41.17 -10.83 3.17
CA SER A 740 -40.39 -12.01 3.61
C SER A 740 -40.79 -13.32 2.95
N ASP A 741 -42.08 -13.45 2.59
CA ASP A 741 -42.60 -14.68 2.00
C ASP A 741 -42.12 -14.86 0.54
N TRP A 742 -41.55 -13.81 -0.05
CA TRP A 742 -41.09 -13.73 -1.43
C TRP A 742 -39.55 -13.66 -1.54
N GLU A 743 -38.83 -13.83 -0.42
CA GLU A 743 -37.37 -13.70 -0.40
C GLU A 743 -36.68 -14.95 -1.01
N GLU A 744 -36.06 -14.78 -2.17
CA GLU A 744 -35.23 -15.78 -2.85
C GLU A 744 -33.75 -15.66 -2.45
N CYS A 745 -33.24 -14.43 -2.36
CA CYS A 745 -31.81 -14.13 -2.18
C CYS A 745 -31.57 -13.31 -0.90
N PRO A 746 -31.42 -13.96 0.28
CA PRO A 746 -31.31 -13.29 1.56
C PRO A 746 -30.03 -12.46 1.71
N GLU A 747 -29.01 -12.69 0.87
CA GLU A 747 -27.82 -11.82 0.82
C GLU A 747 -28.15 -10.37 0.40
N LEU A 748 -29.23 -10.13 -0.35
CA LEU A 748 -29.68 -8.79 -0.74
C LEU A 748 -30.65 -8.15 0.27
N GLY A 749 -31.25 -8.97 1.15
CA GLY A 749 -32.30 -8.55 2.07
C GLY A 749 -33.62 -8.23 1.37
N LEU A 750 -34.68 -8.02 2.15
CA LEU A 750 -36.07 -7.96 1.67
C LEU A 750 -36.29 -6.98 0.50
N VAL A 751 -35.82 -5.74 0.64
CA VAL A 751 -36.02 -4.71 -0.39
C VAL A 751 -35.07 -4.91 -1.57
N GLY A 752 -33.81 -5.26 -1.31
CA GLY A 752 -32.82 -5.48 -2.36
C GLY A 752 -33.18 -6.66 -3.25
N ASP A 753 -33.68 -7.75 -2.66
CA ASP A 753 -34.13 -8.95 -3.38
C ASP A 753 -35.38 -8.66 -4.22
N LEU A 754 -36.35 -7.93 -3.66
CA LEU A 754 -37.53 -7.49 -4.38
C LEU A 754 -37.16 -6.66 -5.62
N LEU A 755 -36.22 -5.70 -5.49
CA LEU A 755 -35.74 -4.91 -6.63
C LEU A 755 -34.97 -5.78 -7.65
N ALA A 756 -34.25 -6.79 -7.19
CA ALA A 756 -33.50 -7.70 -8.05
C ALA A 756 -34.39 -8.72 -8.77
N SER A 757 -35.60 -8.96 -8.26
CA SER A 757 -36.58 -9.88 -8.85
C SER A 757 -36.95 -9.50 -10.29
N SER A 758 -37.21 -10.53 -11.11
CA SER A 758 -37.73 -10.34 -12.46
C SER A 758 -39.18 -9.83 -12.50
N GLU A 759 -39.90 -9.83 -11.37
CA GLU A 759 -41.32 -9.45 -11.32
C GLU A 759 -41.58 -7.94 -11.31
N LEU A 760 -40.59 -7.13 -10.91
CA LEU A 760 -40.69 -5.67 -10.96
C LEU A 760 -40.15 -5.07 -12.26
N ASP A 761 -39.48 -5.87 -13.11
CA ASP A 761 -38.92 -5.48 -14.41
C ASP A 761 -38.11 -4.16 -14.36
N ILE A 762 -37.31 -4.00 -13.30
CA ILE A 762 -36.51 -2.78 -13.08
C ILE A 762 -35.28 -2.79 -13.98
N SER A 763 -35.10 -1.71 -14.75
CA SER A 763 -33.96 -1.52 -15.65
C SER A 763 -32.68 -1.07 -14.92
N GLY A 764 -32.82 -0.33 -13.81
CA GLY A 764 -31.71 0.20 -13.02
C GLY A 764 -30.91 -0.86 -12.25
N SER A 765 -29.59 -0.64 -12.11
CA SER A 765 -28.71 -1.47 -11.27
C SER A 765 -29.04 -1.26 -9.78
N ILE A 766 -28.64 -2.21 -8.92
CA ILE A 766 -28.93 -2.16 -7.49
C ILE A 766 -27.64 -2.34 -6.69
N LEU A 767 -27.44 -1.49 -5.68
CA LEU A 767 -26.36 -1.59 -4.71
C LEU A 767 -26.96 -1.79 -3.32
N VAL A 768 -26.77 -2.99 -2.76
CA VAL A 768 -27.18 -3.32 -1.40
C VAL A 768 -25.99 -3.19 -0.47
N ILE A 769 -26.10 -2.40 0.60
CA ILE A 769 -25.01 -2.17 1.56
C ILE A 769 -25.35 -2.74 2.93
N GLN A 770 -24.43 -3.50 3.51
CA GLN A 770 -24.47 -3.93 4.89
C GLN A 770 -23.38 -3.21 5.67
N ARG A 771 -23.74 -2.61 6.81
CA ARG A 771 -22.81 -1.98 7.74
C ARG A 771 -21.99 -3.05 8.46
N HIS A 772 -20.70 -2.77 8.71
CA HIS A 772 -19.87 -3.61 9.58
C HIS A 772 -20.49 -3.76 10.98
N ARG A 773 -20.57 -5.00 11.46
CA ARG A 773 -21.02 -5.33 12.82
C ARG A 773 -19.78 -5.73 13.61
N HIS A 774 -19.39 -4.94 14.62
CA HIS A 774 -18.38 -5.39 15.57
C HIS A 774 -18.94 -6.64 16.27
N SER A 775 -18.26 -7.78 16.11
CA SER A 775 -18.59 -8.95 16.91
C SER A 775 -18.25 -8.62 18.36
N GLU A 776 -19.26 -8.33 19.18
CA GLU A 776 -19.14 -8.32 20.64
C GLU A 776 -18.88 -9.75 21.12
N ALA A 777 -17.68 -10.27 20.85
CA ALA A 777 -17.24 -11.57 21.31
C ALA A 777 -15.71 -11.53 21.41
N GLU A 778 -15.21 -10.74 22.37
CA GLU A 778 -13.91 -10.86 23.07
C GLU A 778 -13.61 -9.53 23.76
N GLY A 779 -14.22 -9.31 24.92
CA GLY A 779 -14.04 -8.04 25.65
C GLY A 779 -14.74 -7.94 26.99
N GLY A 780 -15.11 -9.07 27.61
CA GLY A 780 -15.36 -9.11 29.05
C GLY A 780 -14.03 -9.11 29.78
N PHE A 781 -13.29 -7.99 29.74
CA PHE A 781 -12.26 -7.75 30.76
C PHE A 781 -13.00 -7.28 32.00
N LEU A 782 -12.97 -8.14 33.02
CA LEU A 782 -13.43 -7.88 34.37
C LEU A 782 -12.88 -6.54 34.84
N ASP A 783 -13.80 -5.64 35.21
CA ASP A 783 -13.52 -4.62 36.22
C ASP A 783 -13.09 -5.33 37.51
N ASP A 784 -11.83 -5.18 37.89
CA ASP A 784 -11.31 -5.14 39.28
C ASP A 784 -9.86 -4.61 39.30
#